data_AF-B4D201-F1
#
_entry.id   AF-B4D201-F1
#
_cell.length_a   1.000
_cell.length_b   1.000
_cell.length_c   1.000
_cell.angle_alpha   90.00
_cell.angle_beta   90.00
_cell.angle_gamma   90.00
#
_symmetry.space_group_name_H-M   'P 1'
#
loop_
_entity.id
_entity.type
_entity.pdbx_description
1 polymer ?
#
loop_
_entity_poly.entity_id
_entity_poly.type
_entity_poly.pdbx_seq_one_letter_code
_entity_poly.pdbx_strand_id
1 'polypeptide(L)'
;MNHTAQKRALFSCFALAGCFTVFSARLIDLQVTKHDEYAKIALEIHGTRQTKPAQRGRIMDIHGESLAQNEPVRTVVADATLINDRAEMATLLSTALGLPHAQLMEKLSRTAYSQALKKEMPSPYIVLKKEVPVNVTSDLSAKLVERKMRGITFETASTRVYPNEHMLCHVLGYVNGRNEGVDGVERTMDQFLRGHDGFRYSERDRTGKEIFVYRGQERDARNGNNVRLTIDMGLQNIVEMEMDAAIKQFHPKSATVILMQPKTGEILALSNRPNYNPNIQEGVPEDHRRDRAVTDGVEPGSTFKIVTTTAALTEKLVRADTMINCENGYFAPFHLHDHHPYPDLSVHDILVHSSNIGAAKLGIQLGDQRFYDYVRRFGFGERTGVNLPGEVSGIVHPLHTWSKYSITRIPMGQEVEATPLQIVTAMSAIANGGHLHDAADHSRHHRRAGPRHREVSGAGNSPGRFQGGDRCRARCARGRRQPEGHRRPRPRGRLQGRRQDGHGAEIRREDAPAQPRTLHRLFRRLHAGGRSRFRLPRAGRRSTGLARQKLWRYGRRSRFLSHRRKSRTLPRAQAHGGRTHGQCDGAQRLPRSMKLDALLSHSAIVKVVGPTDRDITHLTYDSRRVKPGTLFFALKGEKVDGTAFIDAAIAAGAEAIVTENATFRTRATNIVVANARNTMADFAAAFYQNPARALKIAGVTGTNGKTTTAFLIKHICEAAQLRCGLLGTVRYEIGDRVLPASRTTPESLDVHEMLWQMRSAGCKACAMEVSSHALVQARVRDVEFDAAIFTNLTQDHLDYHKTMEAYFEAKARMFSELAAQKKKQGKAIINLDDRYGAQLVTRFGKAIPITTYGLGVHADFRASNVRIDFHGTSYQLDAGGRSYLVRLPLIGQFNVYNSLAAVAAANAMGIEVRNCVLALANATAVPGRLEAVPAQRQFRVFVDYAHTDDALLNVIKTCRELNPARLIVVFGCGGNRDKTKRPRMGAVVDQHADHAIVTSDNPRKEEPLAIIEDIKPGMRRGNYEVIVDRREAIFKAVAMAQPRDIILIAGKGHENYQEFADRTMPFDDVAVARQALEGKRSED
;
A
#
# COMPACT_ATOMS: atom_id res chain seq x y z
N MET A 1 29.86 67.74 -70.16
CA MET A 1 30.53 67.08 -69.00
C MET A 1 31.73 66.29 -69.50
N ASN A 2 32.76 66.06 -68.68
CA ASN A 2 34.03 65.51 -69.17
C ASN A 2 33.97 63.97 -69.30
N HIS A 3 34.18 63.46 -70.52
CA HIS A 3 33.87 62.06 -70.88
C HIS A 3 34.75 61.03 -70.14
N THR A 4 35.97 61.42 -69.78
CA THR A 4 36.91 60.62 -68.97
C THR A 4 36.44 60.45 -67.52
N ALA A 5 35.74 61.42 -66.95
CA ALA A 5 35.18 61.32 -65.59
C ALA A 5 34.06 60.28 -65.53
N GLN A 6 33.17 60.25 -66.53
CA GLN A 6 32.13 59.23 -66.65
C GLN A 6 32.71 57.81 -66.78
N LYS A 7 33.73 57.61 -67.62
CA LYS A 7 34.39 56.29 -67.76
C LYS A 7 35.06 55.83 -66.45
N ARG A 8 35.69 56.74 -65.70
CA ARG A 8 36.27 56.43 -64.38
C ARG A 8 35.19 56.09 -63.34
N ALA A 9 34.11 56.86 -63.26
CA ALA A 9 33.00 56.59 -62.37
C ALA A 9 32.35 55.23 -62.67
N LEU A 10 32.10 54.92 -63.95
CA LEU A 10 31.53 53.64 -64.37
C LEU A 10 32.43 52.46 -63.99
N PHE A 11 33.75 52.58 -64.18
CA PHE A 11 34.72 51.55 -63.77
C PHE A 11 34.73 51.35 -62.25
N SER A 12 34.71 52.42 -61.45
CA SER A 12 34.60 52.33 -59.99
C SER A 12 33.29 51.66 -59.54
N CYS A 13 32.16 51.96 -60.20
CA CYS A 13 30.89 51.28 -59.93
C CYS A 13 30.94 49.78 -60.27
N PHE A 14 31.54 49.39 -61.40
CA PHE A 14 31.73 47.97 -61.74
C PHE A 14 32.68 47.26 -60.76
N ALA A 15 33.76 47.91 -60.33
CA ALA A 15 34.67 47.36 -59.32
C ALA A 15 33.97 47.16 -57.96
N LEU A 16 33.19 48.16 -57.51
CA LEU A 16 32.38 48.05 -56.29
C LEU A 16 31.32 46.94 -56.40
N ALA A 17 30.61 46.83 -57.53
CA ALA A 17 29.64 45.77 -57.78
C ALA A 17 30.28 44.37 -57.79
N GLY A 18 31.47 44.24 -58.38
CA GLY A 18 32.27 43.01 -58.35
C GLY A 18 32.66 42.61 -56.93
N CYS A 19 33.24 43.54 -56.16
CA CYS A 19 33.57 43.31 -54.75
C CYS A 19 32.34 42.94 -53.90
N PHE A 20 31.21 43.63 -54.08
CA PHE A 20 29.97 43.34 -53.37
C PHE A 20 29.39 41.95 -53.75
N THR A 21 29.52 41.55 -55.01
CA THR A 21 29.12 40.22 -55.49
C THR A 21 30.00 39.12 -54.87
N VAL A 22 31.32 39.31 -54.81
CA VAL A 22 32.24 38.37 -54.14
C VAL A 22 31.95 38.26 -52.65
N PHE A 23 31.72 39.38 -51.96
CA PHE A 23 31.30 39.38 -50.54
C PHE A 23 29.97 38.67 -50.33
N SER A 24 28.97 38.93 -51.19
CA SER A 24 27.65 38.28 -51.11
C SER A 24 27.74 36.77 -51.35
N ALA A 25 28.50 36.34 -52.36
CA ALA A 25 28.74 34.93 -52.64
C ALA A 25 29.44 34.22 -51.47
N ARG A 26 30.43 34.87 -50.84
CA ARG A 26 31.12 34.30 -49.66
C ARG A 26 30.24 34.33 -48.40
N LEU A 27 29.35 35.30 -48.24
CA LEU A 27 28.37 35.32 -47.16
C LEU A 27 27.38 34.16 -47.30
N ILE A 28 26.86 33.93 -48.51
CA ILE A 28 25.99 32.79 -48.85
C ILE A 28 26.71 31.46 -48.59
N ASP A 29 27.98 31.34 -48.99
CA ASP A 29 28.76 30.12 -48.77
C ASP A 29 28.91 29.77 -47.27
N LEU A 30 29.20 30.79 -46.44
CA LEU A 30 29.32 30.62 -44.99
C LEU A 30 27.96 30.39 -44.29
N GLN A 31 26.90 31.08 -44.72
CA GLN A 31 25.58 31.02 -44.06
C GLN A 31 24.68 29.89 -44.55
N VAL A 32 24.92 29.35 -45.76
CA VAL A 32 24.09 28.31 -46.39
C VAL A 32 24.88 27.03 -46.59
N THR A 33 25.97 27.02 -47.38
CA THR A 33 26.72 25.78 -47.68
C THR A 33 27.37 25.20 -46.42
N LYS A 34 27.95 26.06 -45.57
CA LYS A 34 28.69 25.68 -44.36
C LYS A 34 27.88 25.82 -43.06
N HIS A 35 26.56 26.01 -43.15
CA HIS A 35 25.70 26.19 -41.97
C HIS A 35 25.85 25.04 -40.97
N ASP A 36 25.64 23.79 -41.41
CA ASP A 36 25.66 22.61 -40.54
C ASP A 36 27.06 22.28 -39.99
N GLU A 37 28.12 22.77 -40.61
CA GLU A 37 29.51 22.62 -40.17
C GLU A 37 29.78 23.58 -39.01
N TYR A 38 29.55 24.88 -39.23
CA TYR A 38 29.77 25.89 -38.20
C TYR A 38 28.74 25.84 -37.06
N ALA A 39 27.50 25.40 -37.31
CA ALA A 39 26.50 25.18 -36.26
C ALA A 39 26.89 24.03 -35.32
N LYS A 40 27.53 22.96 -35.82
CA LYS A 40 28.08 21.89 -34.96
C LYS A 40 29.26 22.38 -34.14
N ILE A 41 30.20 23.09 -34.77
CA ILE A 41 31.36 23.66 -34.08
C ILE A 41 30.90 24.67 -32.99
N ALA A 42 29.89 25.50 -33.27
CA ALA A 42 29.28 26.38 -32.28
C ALA A 42 28.60 25.61 -31.13
N LEU A 43 27.87 24.52 -31.43
CA LEU A 43 27.28 23.65 -30.41
C LEU A 43 28.33 22.94 -29.54
N GLU A 44 29.49 22.56 -30.09
CA GLU A 44 30.60 21.97 -29.32
C GLU A 44 31.34 23.01 -28.45
N ILE A 45 31.42 24.27 -28.89
CA ILE A 45 32.10 25.36 -28.16
C ILE A 45 31.20 26.05 -27.12
N HIS A 46 29.89 26.17 -27.38
CA HIS A 46 28.94 26.93 -26.55
C HIS A 46 27.84 26.09 -25.88
N GLY A 47 27.58 24.87 -26.36
CA GLY A 47 26.49 24.01 -25.88
C GLY A 47 26.85 23.20 -24.63
N THR A 48 26.47 23.70 -23.46
CA THR A 48 26.57 22.92 -22.21
C THR A 48 25.46 21.87 -22.15
N ARG A 49 25.83 20.58 -22.06
CA ARG A 49 24.87 19.50 -21.81
C ARG A 49 24.52 19.44 -20.32
N GLN A 50 23.34 19.95 -19.94
CA GLN A 50 22.78 19.79 -18.61
C GLN A 50 22.04 18.44 -18.51
N THR A 51 22.42 17.59 -17.55
CA THR A 51 21.70 16.34 -17.26
C THR A 51 20.46 16.63 -16.41
N LYS A 52 19.30 16.07 -16.79
CA LYS A 52 18.12 16.00 -15.91
C LYS A 52 18.18 14.66 -15.16
N PRO A 53 18.48 14.63 -13.84
CA PRO A 53 18.56 13.36 -13.12
C PRO A 53 17.19 12.68 -13.04
N ALA A 54 17.15 11.37 -13.29
CA ALA A 54 15.98 10.54 -13.04
C ALA A 54 15.90 10.14 -11.57
N GLN A 55 14.68 10.06 -11.03
CA GLN A 55 14.47 9.51 -9.69
C GLN A 55 14.43 7.98 -9.73
N ARG A 56 15.12 7.34 -8.77
CA ARG A 56 15.11 5.89 -8.61
C ARG A 56 13.73 5.42 -8.13
N GLY A 57 13.22 4.30 -8.64
CA GLY A 57 11.94 3.74 -8.21
C GLY A 57 11.95 3.38 -6.71
N ARG A 58 10.82 3.50 -6.02
CA ARG A 58 10.70 3.08 -4.61
C ARG A 58 10.58 1.57 -4.49
N ILE A 59 11.13 0.99 -3.42
CA ILE A 59 10.82 -0.39 -3.00
C ILE A 59 9.74 -0.30 -1.93
N MET A 60 8.70 -1.12 -2.04
CA MET A 60 7.53 -1.11 -1.14
C MET A 60 7.17 -2.52 -0.66
N ASP A 61 6.53 -2.61 0.50
CA ASP A 61 5.97 -3.86 1.05
C ASP A 61 4.66 -4.29 0.32
N ILE A 62 4.12 -5.45 0.67
CA ILE A 62 2.91 -6.02 0.04
C ILE A 62 1.69 -5.10 0.13
N HIS A 63 1.58 -4.28 1.18
CA HIS A 63 0.47 -3.32 1.37
C HIS A 63 0.71 -2.02 0.60
N GLY A 64 1.96 -1.55 0.57
CA GLY A 64 2.43 -0.34 -0.11
C GLY A 64 3.24 0.61 0.77
N GLU A 65 3.68 0.17 1.96
CA GLU A 65 4.60 0.90 2.84
C GLU A 65 5.99 1.05 2.20
N SER A 66 6.72 2.11 2.52
CA SER A 66 7.97 2.50 1.86
C SER A 66 9.18 1.86 2.53
N LEU A 67 9.86 0.95 1.82
CA LEU A 67 11.04 0.24 2.32
C LEU A 67 12.36 0.87 1.87
N ALA A 68 12.37 1.45 0.66
CA ALA A 68 13.48 2.25 0.15
C ALA A 68 12.94 3.38 -0.74
N GLN A 69 13.37 4.61 -0.47
CA GLN A 69 12.86 5.81 -1.12
C GLN A 69 13.95 6.85 -1.37
N ASN A 70 13.65 7.88 -2.17
CA ASN A 70 14.59 8.96 -2.41
C ASN A 70 14.21 10.16 -1.55
N GLU A 71 15.17 10.68 -0.79
CA GLU A 71 15.00 11.92 -0.04
C GLU A 71 15.63 13.09 -0.81
N PRO A 72 14.95 14.24 -0.96
CA PRO A 72 15.54 15.41 -1.59
C PRO A 72 16.66 15.97 -0.71
N VAL A 73 17.84 16.14 -1.32
CA VAL A 73 19.03 16.69 -0.68
C VAL A 73 19.66 17.73 -1.59
N ARG A 74 20.59 18.54 -1.08
CA ARG A 74 21.34 19.49 -1.90
C ARG A 74 22.83 19.25 -1.80
N THR A 75 23.54 19.45 -2.91
CA THR A 75 25.00 19.56 -2.92
C THR A 75 25.36 21.03 -2.72
N VAL A 76 26.23 21.30 -1.75
CA VAL A 76 26.71 22.65 -1.43
C VAL A 76 27.98 22.92 -2.24
N VAL A 77 27.91 23.92 -3.10
CA VAL A 77 28.95 24.29 -4.06
C VAL A 77 29.42 25.71 -3.75
N ALA A 78 30.74 25.93 -3.77
CA ALA A 78 31.35 27.24 -3.62
C ALA A 78 31.92 27.74 -4.95
N ASP A 79 31.73 29.02 -5.23
CA ASP A 79 32.51 29.79 -6.20
C ASP A 79 33.51 30.66 -5.41
N ALA A 80 34.77 30.24 -5.40
CA ALA A 80 35.84 30.89 -4.62
C ALA A 80 36.22 32.30 -5.14
N THR A 81 35.63 32.76 -6.26
CA THR A 81 35.79 34.12 -6.80
C THR A 81 34.74 35.10 -6.26
N LEU A 82 33.59 34.61 -5.80
CA LEU A 82 32.45 35.40 -5.33
C LEU A 82 32.34 35.48 -3.79
N ILE A 83 33.29 34.88 -3.07
CA ILE A 83 33.35 34.85 -1.59
C ILE A 83 34.22 36.02 -1.10
N ASN A 84 33.59 36.99 -0.42
CA ASN A 84 34.23 38.21 0.06
C ASN A 84 35.08 37.98 1.32
N ASP A 85 34.49 37.37 2.36
CA ASP A 85 35.21 36.89 3.55
C ASP A 85 35.26 35.36 3.52
N ARG A 86 36.44 34.77 3.73
CA ARG A 86 36.65 33.32 3.75
C ARG A 86 36.64 32.73 5.15
N ALA A 87 37.07 33.48 6.17
CA ALA A 87 37.17 33.00 7.54
C ALA A 87 35.79 32.92 8.21
N GLU A 88 34.96 33.95 8.03
CA GLU A 88 33.58 33.93 8.52
C GLU A 88 32.74 32.90 7.76
N MET A 89 32.91 32.83 6.42
CA MET A 89 32.28 31.83 5.56
C MET A 89 32.65 30.40 5.96
N ALA A 90 33.94 30.10 6.17
CA ALA A 90 34.39 28.79 6.64
C ALA A 90 33.89 28.47 8.05
N THR A 91 33.69 29.48 8.91
CA THR A 91 33.09 29.29 10.25
C THR A 91 31.62 28.90 10.14
N LEU A 92 30.83 29.68 9.40
CA LEU A 92 29.40 29.41 9.16
C LEU A 92 29.17 28.02 8.51
N LEU A 93 29.98 27.68 7.51
CA LEU A 93 29.94 26.39 6.84
C LEU A 93 30.44 25.22 7.71
N SER A 94 31.39 25.46 8.62
CA SER A 94 31.88 24.41 9.53
C SER A 94 30.76 23.95 10.46
N THR A 95 30.07 24.90 11.10
CA THR A 95 28.90 24.63 11.95
C THR A 95 27.74 24.02 11.16
N ALA A 96 27.39 24.56 9.99
CA ALA A 96 26.23 24.10 9.23
C ALA A 96 26.45 22.76 8.49
N LEU A 97 27.69 22.42 8.11
CA LEU A 97 27.99 21.21 7.33
C LEU A 97 28.69 20.12 8.15
N GLY A 98 29.10 20.39 9.39
CA GLY A 98 29.86 19.45 10.22
C GLY A 98 31.23 19.10 9.61
N LEU A 99 31.86 20.04 8.91
CA LEU A 99 33.18 19.85 8.29
C LEU A 99 34.25 20.60 9.08
N PRO A 100 35.46 20.03 9.28
CA PRO A 100 36.54 20.72 9.98
C PRO A 100 36.89 22.07 9.32
N HIS A 101 36.98 23.14 10.12
CA HIS A 101 37.23 24.49 9.63
C HIS A 101 38.48 24.59 8.74
N ALA A 102 39.57 23.88 9.09
CA ALA A 102 40.79 23.82 8.29
C ALA A 102 40.56 23.26 6.88
N GLN A 103 39.75 22.20 6.74
CA GLN A 103 39.41 21.60 5.44
C GLN A 103 38.56 22.53 4.59
N LEU A 104 37.68 23.33 5.21
CA LEU A 104 36.92 24.36 4.51
C LEU A 104 37.82 25.52 4.06
N MET A 105 38.72 26.00 4.91
CA MET A 105 39.69 27.05 4.55
C MET A 105 40.62 26.61 3.40
N GLU A 106 41.02 25.34 3.35
CA GLU A 106 41.74 24.77 2.21
C GLU A 106 40.88 24.78 0.93
N LYS A 107 39.66 24.22 0.99
CA LYS A 107 38.72 24.19 -0.16
C LYS A 107 38.36 25.57 -0.70
N LEU A 108 38.29 26.58 0.17
CA LEU A 108 37.96 27.96 -0.20
C LEU A 108 39.18 28.80 -0.65
N SER A 109 40.38 28.21 -0.65
CA SER A 109 41.62 28.90 -1.02
C SER A 109 41.79 29.16 -2.53
N ARG A 110 42.57 30.19 -2.88
CA ARG A 110 43.02 30.41 -4.28
C ARG A 110 43.89 29.25 -4.80
N THR A 111 44.52 28.47 -3.92
CA THR A 111 45.35 27.31 -4.29
C THR A 111 44.50 26.15 -4.80
N ALA A 112 43.39 25.83 -4.13
CA ALA A 112 42.42 24.84 -4.62
C ALA A 112 41.80 25.27 -5.96
N TYR A 113 41.40 26.54 -6.07
CA TYR A 113 40.86 27.12 -7.32
C TYR A 113 41.83 27.01 -8.51
N SER A 114 43.11 27.35 -8.31
CA SER A 114 44.13 27.28 -9.35
C SER A 114 44.57 25.84 -9.69
N GLN A 115 44.40 24.87 -8.79
CA GLN A 115 44.55 23.45 -9.11
C GLN A 115 43.38 22.91 -9.94
N ALA A 116 42.14 23.36 -9.69
CA ALA A 116 40.97 22.98 -10.48
C ALA A 116 41.09 23.44 -11.95
N LEU A 117 41.55 24.68 -12.17
CA LEU A 117 41.83 25.23 -13.50
C LEU A 117 42.91 24.46 -14.28
N LYS A 118 43.87 23.82 -13.61
CA LYS A 118 44.90 22.98 -14.25
C LYS A 118 44.38 21.60 -14.71
N LYS A 119 43.10 21.28 -14.49
CA LYS A 119 42.51 19.95 -14.72
C LYS A 119 41.49 19.88 -15.87
N GLU A 120 41.52 20.86 -16.78
CA GLU A 120 40.60 21.00 -17.92
C GLU A 120 39.10 21.04 -17.52
N MET A 121 38.79 21.39 -16.27
CA MET A 121 37.41 21.49 -15.79
C MET A 121 36.79 22.86 -16.13
N PRO A 122 35.71 22.95 -16.93
CA PRO A 122 35.21 24.23 -17.48
C PRO A 122 34.44 25.15 -16.52
N SER A 123 34.67 25.13 -15.20
CA SER A 123 33.90 25.96 -14.25
C SER A 123 34.59 26.21 -12.90
N PRO A 124 34.31 27.36 -12.25
CA PRO A 124 34.89 27.78 -10.97
C PRO A 124 34.31 27.07 -9.73
N TYR A 125 33.53 26.01 -9.92
CA TYR A 125 32.70 25.39 -8.88
C TYR A 125 33.44 24.33 -8.05
N ILE A 126 33.54 24.55 -6.74
CA ILE A 126 34.17 23.66 -5.77
C ILE A 126 33.10 23.01 -4.89
N VAL A 127 32.98 21.68 -4.95
CA VAL A 127 32.01 20.93 -4.11
C VAL A 127 32.49 20.86 -2.66
N LEU A 128 31.75 21.50 -1.75
CA LEU A 128 32.03 21.51 -0.32
C LEU A 128 31.55 20.22 0.36
N LYS A 129 30.25 19.94 0.27
CA LYS A 129 29.60 18.73 0.80
C LYS A 129 28.45 18.30 -0.11
N LYS A 130 28.31 17.00 -0.35
CA LYS A 130 27.16 16.40 -1.04
C LYS A 130 26.10 15.96 -0.04
N GLU A 131 24.90 15.66 -0.53
CA GLU A 131 23.84 14.97 0.22
C GLU A 131 23.46 15.66 1.53
N VAL A 132 23.46 17.00 1.52
CA VAL A 132 23.08 17.80 2.69
C VAL A 132 21.55 17.96 2.72
N PRO A 133 20.87 17.67 3.85
CA PRO A 133 19.42 17.82 3.97
C PRO A 133 18.87 19.20 3.57
N VAL A 134 17.62 19.21 3.08
CA VAL A 134 16.98 20.44 2.56
C VAL A 134 16.68 21.45 3.68
N ASN A 135 16.39 21.01 4.90
CA ASN A 135 16.26 21.91 6.07
C ASN A 135 17.59 22.63 6.35
N VAL A 136 18.70 21.90 6.52
CA VAL A 136 20.04 22.44 6.79
C VAL A 136 20.48 23.42 5.70
N THR A 137 20.29 23.09 4.42
CA THR A 137 20.66 24.01 3.33
C THR A 137 19.72 25.20 3.18
N SER A 138 18.48 25.14 3.68
CA SER A 138 17.57 26.29 3.66
C SER A 138 17.84 27.26 4.81
N ASP A 139 18.17 26.74 6.00
CA ASP A 139 18.69 27.52 7.14
C ASP A 139 20.02 28.21 6.80
N LEU A 140 20.98 27.46 6.23
CA LEU A 140 22.24 28.02 5.74
C LEU A 140 21.99 29.08 4.65
N SER A 141 21.04 28.87 3.74
CA SER A 141 20.66 29.88 2.74
C SER A 141 20.08 31.15 3.36
N ALA A 142 19.32 31.06 4.46
CA ALA A 142 18.79 32.21 5.17
C ALA A 142 19.93 33.02 5.84
N LYS A 143 20.82 32.33 6.56
CA LYS A 143 21.99 32.92 7.24
C LYS A 143 22.98 33.58 6.27
N LEU A 144 23.17 33.01 5.08
CA LEU A 144 23.97 33.61 4.02
C LEU A 144 23.35 34.92 3.49
N VAL A 145 22.03 34.97 3.31
CA VAL A 145 21.31 36.17 2.86
C VAL A 145 21.33 37.26 3.93
N GLU A 146 21.06 36.91 5.19
CA GLU A 146 21.13 37.79 6.36
C GLU A 146 22.51 38.49 6.45
N ARG A 147 23.59 37.70 6.39
CA ARG A 147 24.98 38.19 6.43
C ARG A 147 25.48 38.78 5.11
N LYS A 148 24.61 38.89 4.09
CA LYS A 148 24.92 39.40 2.73
C LYS A 148 26.08 38.66 2.04
N MET A 149 26.35 37.43 2.47
CA MET A 149 27.41 36.58 1.93
C MET A 149 27.04 36.05 0.54
N ARG A 150 28.06 35.82 -0.29
CA ARG A 150 27.92 35.39 -1.69
C ARG A 150 28.91 34.27 -2.01
N GLY A 151 28.72 33.63 -3.17
CA GLY A 151 29.58 32.56 -3.67
C GLY A 151 29.29 31.17 -3.11
N ILE A 152 28.14 30.93 -2.49
CA ILE A 152 27.61 29.58 -2.22
C ILE A 152 26.36 29.34 -3.06
N THR A 153 26.26 28.15 -3.65
CA THR A 153 25.13 27.69 -4.48
C THR A 153 24.70 26.29 -4.04
N PHE A 154 23.42 25.99 -4.18
CA PHE A 154 22.84 24.71 -3.76
C PHE A 154 22.25 23.96 -4.96
N GLU A 155 22.92 22.92 -5.42
CA GLU A 155 22.44 22.06 -6.50
C GLU A 155 21.46 21.02 -5.93
N THR A 156 20.28 20.87 -6.54
CA THR A 156 19.27 19.91 -6.07
C THR A 156 19.61 18.50 -6.54
N ALA A 157 19.58 17.55 -5.61
CA ALA A 157 19.80 16.13 -5.84
C ALA A 157 18.80 15.29 -5.02
N SER A 158 18.93 13.97 -5.07
CA SER A 158 18.22 13.05 -4.17
C SER A 158 19.13 11.90 -3.78
N THR A 159 19.21 11.60 -2.48
CA THR A 159 19.90 10.39 -1.99
C THR A 159 18.91 9.27 -1.71
N ARG A 160 19.41 8.05 -1.53
CA ARG A 160 18.61 6.83 -1.33
C ARG A 160 18.60 6.45 0.14
N VAL A 161 17.41 6.47 0.74
CA VAL A 161 17.20 6.26 2.17
C VAL A 161 16.33 5.02 2.41
N TYR A 162 16.70 4.24 3.43
CA TYR A 162 16.02 3.04 3.89
C TYR A 162 15.42 3.33 5.27
N PRO A 163 14.11 3.68 5.37
CA PRO A 163 13.53 4.25 6.59
C PRO A 163 13.52 3.33 7.82
N ASN A 164 13.61 2.02 7.60
CA ASN A 164 13.56 1.00 8.66
C ASN A 164 14.96 0.52 9.11
N GLU A 165 16.01 1.23 8.68
CA GLU A 165 17.41 1.02 9.07
C GLU A 165 17.87 -0.45 8.97
N HIS A 166 18.07 -1.12 10.11
CA HIS A 166 18.59 -2.48 10.19
C HIS A 166 17.61 -3.56 9.69
N MET A 167 16.30 -3.26 9.64
CA MET A 167 15.27 -4.20 9.23
C MET A 167 15.36 -4.48 7.72
N LEU A 168 15.27 -5.76 7.32
CA LEU A 168 15.37 -6.21 5.93
C LEU A 168 16.68 -5.82 5.20
N CYS A 169 17.75 -5.42 5.90
CA CYS A 169 18.98 -4.90 5.28
C CYS A 169 19.61 -5.85 4.24
N HIS A 170 19.51 -7.17 4.44
CA HIS A 170 19.96 -8.19 3.48
C HIS A 170 19.05 -8.30 2.24
N VAL A 171 17.74 -8.21 2.44
CA VAL A 171 16.72 -8.32 1.37
C VAL A 171 16.73 -7.07 0.49
N LEU A 172 16.78 -5.89 1.11
CA LEU A 172 16.82 -4.60 0.39
C LEU A 172 18.18 -4.39 -0.27
N GLY A 173 19.27 -4.63 0.48
CA GLY A 173 20.61 -4.26 0.08
C GLY A 173 20.81 -2.74 0.14
N TYR A 174 21.72 -2.23 -0.70
CA TYR A 174 22.07 -0.81 -0.74
C TYR A 174 22.51 -0.35 -2.13
N VAL A 175 22.65 0.97 -2.31
CA VAL A 175 23.22 1.60 -3.51
C VAL A 175 24.57 2.24 -3.22
N ASN A 176 25.43 2.35 -4.23
CA ASN A 176 26.70 3.08 -4.13
C ASN A 176 26.49 4.60 -4.27
N GLY A 177 27.56 5.40 -4.08
CA GLY A 177 27.59 6.85 -4.32
C GLY A 177 27.42 7.31 -5.78
N ARG A 178 26.92 6.44 -6.68
CA ARG A 178 26.44 6.72 -8.03
C ARG A 178 24.97 6.31 -8.23
N ASN A 179 24.27 5.97 -7.13
CA ASN A 179 22.89 5.49 -7.09
C ASN A 179 22.64 4.17 -7.85
N GLU A 180 23.66 3.30 -7.89
CA GLU A 180 23.64 1.97 -8.53
C GLU A 180 23.51 0.88 -7.45
N GLY A 181 22.61 -0.08 -7.65
CA GLY A 181 22.37 -1.18 -6.70
C GLY A 181 23.57 -2.12 -6.55
N VAL A 182 24.08 -2.25 -5.32
CA VAL A 182 25.27 -3.05 -4.97
C VAL A 182 24.91 -4.44 -4.44
N ASP A 183 23.79 -4.53 -3.71
CA ASP A 183 23.33 -5.75 -3.07
C ASP A 183 21.80 -5.85 -3.02
N GLY A 184 21.28 -6.99 -2.53
CA GLY A 184 19.84 -7.25 -2.34
C GLY A 184 18.96 -6.98 -3.58
N VAL A 185 17.70 -6.62 -3.33
CA VAL A 185 16.72 -6.18 -4.34
C VAL A 185 17.20 -4.91 -5.07
N GLU A 186 17.91 -4.01 -4.41
CA GLU A 186 18.47 -2.82 -5.06
C GLU A 186 19.35 -3.19 -6.26
N ARG A 187 20.14 -4.26 -6.15
CA ARG A 187 20.96 -4.82 -7.25
C ARG A 187 20.15 -5.66 -8.23
N THR A 188 19.36 -6.63 -7.77
CA THR A 188 18.68 -7.56 -8.69
C THR A 188 17.60 -6.87 -9.52
N MET A 189 17.05 -5.75 -9.03
CA MET A 189 16.09 -4.91 -9.74
C MET A 189 16.66 -3.57 -10.23
N ASP A 190 17.99 -3.36 -10.23
CA ASP A 190 18.61 -2.07 -10.63
C ASP A 190 18.15 -1.59 -12.02
N GLN A 191 18.04 -2.52 -12.99
CA GLN A 191 17.56 -2.25 -14.35
C GLN A 191 16.13 -1.66 -14.41
N PHE A 192 15.32 -1.86 -13.38
CA PHE A 192 13.97 -1.31 -13.25
C PHE A 192 13.95 -0.10 -12.32
N LEU A 193 14.70 -0.16 -11.21
CA LEU A 193 14.77 0.87 -10.19
C LEU A 193 15.53 2.12 -10.64
N ARG A 194 16.64 2.00 -11.36
CA ARG A 194 17.57 3.11 -11.62
C ARG A 194 17.00 4.26 -12.45
N GLY A 195 16.06 3.99 -13.35
CA GLY A 195 15.55 4.97 -14.30
C GLY A 195 16.58 5.35 -15.39
N HIS A 196 16.27 6.38 -16.16
CA HIS A 196 17.11 6.89 -17.24
C HIS A 196 17.12 8.42 -17.26
N ASP A 197 18.29 9.01 -17.01
CA ASP A 197 18.49 10.45 -17.03
C ASP A 197 18.08 11.09 -18.37
N GLY A 198 17.54 12.30 -18.27
CA GLY A 198 17.31 13.18 -19.38
C GLY A 198 18.52 14.09 -19.65
N PHE A 199 18.43 14.89 -20.70
CA PHE A 199 19.39 15.95 -20.97
C PHE A 199 18.74 17.12 -21.72
N ARG A 200 19.24 18.32 -21.46
CA ARG A 200 18.95 19.56 -22.19
C ARG A 200 20.29 20.17 -22.57
N TYR A 201 20.44 20.59 -23.82
CA TYR A 201 21.56 21.46 -24.21
C TYR A 201 21.18 22.91 -23.91
N SER A 202 22.06 23.64 -23.23
CA SER A 202 21.93 25.08 -23.02
C SER A 202 23.15 25.80 -23.56
N GLU A 203 22.90 26.76 -24.43
CA GLU A 203 23.92 27.69 -24.91
C GLU A 203 24.04 28.85 -23.92
N ARG A 204 25.27 29.30 -23.63
CA ARG A 204 25.53 30.42 -22.70
C ARG A 204 26.34 31.51 -23.38
N ASP A 205 25.96 32.76 -23.12
CA ASP A 205 26.75 33.92 -23.56
C ASP A 205 28.05 34.10 -22.74
N ARG A 206 28.89 35.06 -23.14
CA ARG A 206 30.14 35.41 -22.44
C ARG A 206 29.95 35.94 -21.00
N THR A 207 28.71 36.18 -20.56
CA THR A 207 28.35 36.55 -19.18
C THR A 207 27.73 35.39 -18.39
N GLY A 208 27.61 34.20 -19.00
CA GLY A 208 27.05 32.99 -18.39
C GLY A 208 25.53 32.86 -18.49
N LYS A 209 24.86 33.79 -19.18
CA LYS A 209 23.39 33.83 -19.31
C LYS A 209 22.93 32.88 -20.42
N GLU A 210 21.85 32.12 -20.19
CA GLU A 210 21.33 31.18 -21.21
C GLU A 210 20.75 31.90 -22.43
N ILE A 211 21.23 31.52 -23.62
CA ILE A 211 20.70 31.96 -24.92
C ILE A 211 19.59 30.98 -25.34
N PHE A 212 18.38 31.49 -25.57
CA PHE A 212 17.17 30.68 -25.72
C PHE A 212 16.91 30.17 -27.15
N VAL A 213 17.92 29.61 -27.84
CA VAL A 213 17.82 29.21 -29.27
C VAL A 213 18.38 27.81 -29.59
N TYR A 214 17.84 26.74 -29.01
CA TYR A 214 17.82 25.43 -29.69
C TYR A 214 16.72 24.50 -29.13
N ARG A 215 15.64 24.27 -29.90
CA ARG A 215 14.52 23.38 -29.51
C ARG A 215 14.70 21.90 -29.92
N GLY A 216 15.86 21.54 -30.46
CA GLY A 216 16.03 20.29 -31.24
C GLY A 216 16.48 19.04 -30.48
N GLN A 217 17.09 19.14 -29.31
CA GLN A 217 17.75 18.01 -28.63
C GLN A 217 17.55 17.99 -27.10
N GLU A 218 16.31 18.16 -26.65
CA GLU A 218 15.95 17.94 -25.25
C GLU A 218 15.28 16.56 -25.09
N ARG A 219 15.71 15.80 -24.08
CA ARG A 219 15.14 14.51 -23.69
C ARG A 219 14.80 14.56 -22.21
N ASP A 220 13.54 14.33 -21.86
CA ASP A 220 13.14 14.26 -20.45
C ASP A 220 13.62 12.99 -19.76
N ALA A 221 13.85 13.14 -18.45
CA ALA A 221 14.21 12.05 -17.56
C ALA A 221 13.04 11.08 -17.39
N ARG A 222 13.35 9.79 -17.29
CA ARG A 222 12.37 8.74 -17.01
C ARG A 222 12.71 8.11 -15.66
N ASN A 223 11.91 8.40 -14.65
CA ASN A 223 12.03 7.80 -13.33
C ASN A 223 11.93 6.27 -13.41
N GLY A 224 12.59 5.59 -12.47
CA GLY A 224 12.52 4.13 -12.36
C GLY A 224 11.14 3.62 -11.94
N ASN A 225 10.87 2.36 -12.25
CA ASN A 225 9.66 1.67 -11.83
C ASN A 225 9.72 1.40 -10.32
N ASN A 226 8.61 1.66 -9.61
CA ASN A 226 8.49 1.21 -8.23
C ASN A 226 8.37 -0.33 -8.19
N VAL A 227 9.06 -0.97 -7.25
CA VAL A 227 9.01 -2.42 -6.99
C VAL A 227 8.15 -2.67 -5.76
N ARG A 228 7.33 -3.73 -5.78
CA ARG A 228 6.55 -4.20 -4.62
C ARG A 228 6.96 -5.63 -4.27
N LEU A 229 7.41 -5.82 -3.02
CA LEU A 229 7.81 -7.10 -2.46
C LEU A 229 6.60 -7.95 -2.04
N THR A 230 6.85 -9.21 -1.73
CA THR A 230 5.92 -10.12 -1.03
C THR A 230 5.95 -9.96 0.49
N ILE A 231 6.93 -9.23 1.02
CA ILE A 231 7.13 -8.98 2.45
C ILE A 231 5.95 -8.21 3.04
N ASP A 232 5.49 -8.64 4.21
CA ASP A 232 4.50 -7.96 5.05
C ASP A 232 5.22 -7.31 6.23
N MET A 233 5.15 -5.99 6.36
CA MET A 233 5.87 -5.26 7.41
C MET A 233 5.41 -5.59 8.83
N GLY A 234 4.15 -5.99 9.01
CA GLY A 234 3.64 -6.44 10.32
C GLY A 234 4.27 -7.77 10.74
N LEU A 235 4.39 -8.71 9.81
CA LEU A 235 5.05 -10.01 10.04
C LEU A 235 6.57 -9.87 10.16
N GLN A 236 7.21 -9.02 9.35
CA GLN A 236 8.65 -8.74 9.47
C GLN A 236 8.99 -8.18 10.85
N ASN A 237 8.23 -7.19 11.35
CA ASN A 237 8.50 -6.56 12.64
C ASN A 237 8.39 -7.57 13.81
N ILE A 238 7.43 -8.51 13.76
CA ILE A 238 7.36 -9.64 14.70
C ILE A 238 8.62 -10.50 14.61
N VAL A 239 9.06 -10.85 13.40
CA VAL A 239 10.27 -11.67 13.19
C VAL A 239 11.53 -10.98 13.72
N GLU A 240 11.71 -9.67 13.53
CA GLU A 240 12.86 -8.94 14.10
C GLU A 240 12.81 -8.90 15.63
N MET A 241 11.65 -8.67 16.24
CA MET A 241 11.49 -8.62 17.70
C MET A 241 11.79 -9.97 18.37
N GLU A 242 11.25 -11.07 17.85
CA GLU A 242 11.52 -12.42 18.35
C GLU A 242 12.98 -12.85 18.08
N MET A 243 13.56 -12.40 16.95
CA MET A 243 14.98 -12.60 16.64
C MET A 243 15.88 -11.92 17.69
N ASP A 244 15.65 -10.65 18.01
CA ASP A 244 16.50 -9.93 18.97
C ASP A 244 16.29 -10.41 20.41
N ALA A 245 15.09 -10.88 20.76
CA ALA A 245 14.85 -11.60 22.01
C ALA A 245 15.66 -12.91 22.07
N ALA A 246 15.63 -13.73 21.01
CA ALA A 246 16.40 -14.97 20.93
C ALA A 246 17.92 -14.74 20.94
N ILE A 247 18.41 -13.70 20.26
CA ILE A 247 19.82 -13.28 20.29
C ILE A 247 20.24 -12.95 21.73
N LYS A 248 19.46 -12.12 22.42
CA LYS A 248 19.72 -11.70 23.81
C LYS A 248 19.61 -12.85 24.82
N GLN A 249 18.76 -13.85 24.56
CA GLN A 249 18.62 -15.01 25.44
C GLN A 249 19.75 -16.03 25.21
N PHE A 250 19.97 -16.46 23.97
CA PHE A 250 20.82 -17.63 23.66
C PHE A 250 22.25 -17.27 23.23
N HIS A 251 22.53 -15.99 22.98
CA HIS A 251 23.84 -15.49 22.53
C HIS A 251 24.46 -16.29 21.35
N PRO A 252 23.68 -16.65 20.30
CA PRO A 252 24.20 -17.44 19.18
C PRO A 252 25.10 -16.58 18.29
N LYS A 253 26.08 -17.22 17.63
CA LYS A 253 27.00 -16.54 16.69
C LYS A 253 26.30 -15.91 15.49
N SER A 254 25.18 -16.51 15.07
CA SER A 254 24.36 -16.09 13.95
C SER A 254 22.97 -16.72 14.08
N ALA A 255 21.96 -16.09 13.50
CA ALA A 255 20.60 -16.63 13.44
C ALA A 255 19.89 -16.17 12.16
N THR A 256 18.93 -16.97 11.69
CA THR A 256 18.13 -16.71 10.48
C THR A 256 16.70 -17.17 10.73
N VAL A 257 15.72 -16.34 10.37
CA VAL A 257 14.29 -16.67 10.41
C VAL A 257 13.67 -16.31 9.06
N ILE A 258 12.90 -17.24 8.50
CA ILE A 258 12.21 -17.09 7.21
C ILE A 258 10.75 -17.50 7.41
N LEU A 259 9.83 -16.63 7.03
CA LEU A 259 8.39 -16.92 7.01
C LEU A 259 7.92 -16.99 5.56
N MET A 260 7.54 -18.17 5.10
CA MET A 260 7.06 -18.43 3.74
C MET A 260 5.59 -18.85 3.76
N GLN A 261 4.80 -18.39 2.79
CA GLN A 261 3.42 -18.84 2.57
C GLN A 261 3.43 -20.15 1.76
N PRO A 262 3.07 -21.32 2.35
CA PRO A 262 3.36 -22.60 1.71
C PRO A 262 2.65 -22.84 0.37
N LYS A 263 1.48 -22.22 0.17
CA LYS A 263 0.64 -22.38 -1.04
C LYS A 263 1.06 -21.53 -2.25
N THR A 264 2.03 -20.63 -2.06
CA THR A 264 2.46 -19.70 -3.13
C THR A 264 3.98 -19.59 -3.26
N GLY A 265 4.74 -19.99 -2.23
CA GLY A 265 6.19 -19.78 -2.17
C GLY A 265 6.59 -18.34 -1.82
N GLU A 266 5.61 -17.46 -1.57
CA GLU A 266 5.84 -16.05 -1.25
C GLU A 266 6.50 -15.91 0.14
N ILE A 267 7.64 -15.23 0.18
CA ILE A 267 8.36 -14.92 1.42
C ILE A 267 7.70 -13.68 2.03
N LEU A 268 7.13 -13.84 3.22
CA LEU A 268 6.39 -12.81 3.96
C LEU A 268 7.29 -12.06 4.95
N ALA A 269 8.33 -12.72 5.46
CA ALA A 269 9.37 -12.12 6.29
C ALA A 269 10.69 -12.89 6.16
N LEU A 270 11.83 -12.19 6.25
CA LEU A 270 13.17 -12.76 6.24
C LEU A 270 14.10 -11.86 7.08
N SER A 271 14.76 -12.44 8.08
CA SER A 271 15.74 -11.72 8.91
C SER A 271 16.96 -12.60 9.21
N ASN A 272 18.14 -11.97 9.23
CA ASN A 272 19.38 -12.59 9.67
C ASN A 272 20.04 -11.78 10.80
N ARG A 273 20.94 -12.42 11.53
CA ARG A 273 21.86 -11.81 12.49
C ARG A 273 23.28 -12.41 12.31
N PRO A 274 24.37 -11.61 12.40
CA PRO A 274 24.38 -10.15 12.58
C PRO A 274 23.76 -9.37 11.40
N ASN A 275 23.43 -8.10 11.62
CA ASN A 275 22.82 -7.20 10.63
C ASN A 275 23.61 -5.88 10.51
N TYR A 276 23.14 -4.97 9.66
CA TYR A 276 23.76 -3.65 9.42
C TYR A 276 22.71 -2.63 8.98
N ASN A 277 23.02 -1.34 9.11
CA ASN A 277 22.20 -0.25 8.58
C ASN A 277 22.65 0.08 7.14
N PRO A 278 21.82 -0.11 6.09
CA PRO A 278 22.23 0.12 4.69
C PRO A 278 22.42 1.61 4.34
N ASN A 279 21.96 2.53 5.20
CA ASN A 279 22.27 3.95 5.13
C ASN A 279 23.74 4.26 5.56
N ILE A 280 24.40 3.35 6.30
CA ILE A 280 25.75 3.53 6.86
C ILE A 280 26.66 2.40 6.32
N GLN A 281 27.40 2.69 5.25
CA GLN A 281 28.22 1.68 4.55
C GLN A 281 29.69 1.63 5.02
N GLU A 282 30.14 2.68 5.71
CA GLU A 282 31.50 2.78 6.26
C GLU A 282 31.63 1.96 7.54
N GLY A 283 32.78 1.29 7.74
CA GLY A 283 33.06 0.47 8.93
C GLY A 283 32.31 -0.87 9.05
N VAL A 284 31.22 -1.10 8.31
CA VAL A 284 30.41 -2.34 8.39
C VAL A 284 31.21 -3.58 7.93
N PRO A 285 31.43 -4.61 8.78
CA PRO A 285 32.14 -5.84 8.43
C PRO A 285 31.43 -6.65 7.32
N GLU A 286 32.19 -7.37 6.49
CA GLU A 286 31.63 -8.17 5.38
C GLU A 286 30.66 -9.26 5.87
N ASP A 287 30.95 -9.92 7.00
CA ASP A 287 30.09 -10.97 7.58
C ASP A 287 28.71 -10.44 8.01
N HIS A 288 28.59 -9.14 8.36
CA HIS A 288 27.29 -8.53 8.67
C HIS A 288 26.42 -8.30 7.42
N ARG A 289 27.03 -8.19 6.23
CA ARG A 289 26.33 -7.98 4.95
C ARG A 289 25.83 -9.28 4.33
N ARG A 290 26.26 -10.43 4.85
CA ARG A 290 26.02 -11.76 4.31
C ARG A 290 24.58 -12.23 4.55
N ASP A 291 23.80 -12.42 3.47
CA ASP A 291 22.46 -13.01 3.56
C ASP A 291 22.54 -14.53 3.80
N ARG A 292 22.58 -14.92 5.08
CA ARG A 292 22.72 -16.32 5.51
C ARG A 292 21.56 -17.20 5.03
N ALA A 293 20.36 -16.65 4.84
CA ALA A 293 19.19 -17.37 4.36
C ALA A 293 19.40 -18.03 2.98
N VAL A 294 20.23 -17.42 2.12
CA VAL A 294 20.50 -17.87 0.75
C VAL A 294 21.97 -18.22 0.48
N THR A 295 22.91 -17.83 1.35
CA THR A 295 24.36 -18.09 1.17
C THR A 295 24.94 -19.16 2.10
N ASP A 296 24.32 -19.44 3.26
CA ASP A 296 24.90 -20.38 4.24
C ASP A 296 24.33 -21.77 4.04
N GLY A 297 25.17 -22.68 3.52
CA GLY A 297 24.89 -24.11 3.52
C GLY A 297 25.02 -24.69 4.94
N VAL A 298 23.99 -25.41 5.38
CA VAL A 298 23.98 -26.15 6.65
C VAL A 298 23.51 -27.59 6.42
N GLU A 299 23.92 -28.51 7.30
CA GLU A 299 23.29 -29.83 7.35
C GLU A 299 21.87 -29.69 7.95
N PRO A 300 20.78 -30.06 7.23
CA PRO A 300 19.41 -29.91 7.72
C PRO A 300 19.08 -30.79 8.92
N GLY A 301 19.92 -31.79 9.21
CA GLY A 301 19.80 -32.67 10.37
C GLY A 301 18.44 -33.35 10.47
N SER A 302 17.94 -33.50 11.70
CA SER A 302 16.70 -34.24 11.97
C SER A 302 15.45 -33.69 11.27
N THR A 303 15.44 -32.45 10.80
CA THR A 303 14.31 -31.92 9.99
C THR A 303 14.13 -32.73 8.70
N PHE A 304 15.21 -33.27 8.15
CA PHE A 304 15.23 -34.06 6.92
C PHE A 304 14.52 -35.43 7.06
N LYS A 305 14.29 -35.92 8.29
CA LYS A 305 13.52 -37.15 8.53
C LYS A 305 12.10 -37.07 7.95
N ILE A 306 11.55 -35.86 7.84
CA ILE A 306 10.25 -35.59 7.19
C ILE A 306 10.28 -35.98 5.70
N VAL A 307 11.39 -35.71 4.98
CA VAL A 307 11.58 -36.12 3.58
C VAL A 307 11.60 -37.64 3.46
N THR A 308 12.40 -38.30 4.29
CA THR A 308 12.54 -39.77 4.34
C THR A 308 11.20 -40.46 4.61
N THR A 309 10.49 -40.05 5.66
CA THR A 309 9.20 -40.64 6.04
C THR A 309 8.12 -40.35 4.98
N THR A 310 8.11 -39.15 4.39
CA THR A 310 7.17 -38.83 3.30
C THR A 310 7.41 -39.71 2.08
N ALA A 311 8.67 -39.93 1.69
CA ALA A 311 9.02 -40.83 0.60
C ALA A 311 8.57 -42.28 0.89
N ALA A 312 8.87 -42.82 2.07
CA ALA A 312 8.53 -44.20 2.44
C ALA A 312 7.00 -44.45 2.50
N LEU A 313 6.23 -43.46 2.96
CA LEU A 313 4.76 -43.48 2.95
C LEU A 313 4.18 -43.33 1.52
N THR A 314 4.77 -42.46 0.69
CA THR A 314 4.31 -42.23 -0.70
C THR A 314 4.53 -43.45 -1.60
N GLU A 315 5.69 -44.10 -1.45
CA GLU A 315 6.01 -45.37 -2.10
C GLU A 315 5.22 -46.58 -1.53
N LYS A 316 4.44 -46.37 -0.45
CA LYS A 316 3.62 -47.37 0.25
C LYS A 316 4.42 -48.57 0.78
N LEU A 317 5.70 -48.37 1.06
CA LEU A 317 6.58 -49.37 1.68
C LEU A 317 6.21 -49.59 3.15
N VAL A 318 5.69 -48.54 3.80
CA VAL A 318 5.26 -48.53 5.19
C VAL A 318 3.92 -47.80 5.37
N ARG A 319 3.26 -48.02 6.50
CA ARG A 319 2.14 -47.23 7.02
C ARG A 319 2.62 -46.46 8.27
N ALA A 320 1.86 -45.45 8.71
CA ALA A 320 2.23 -44.65 9.88
C ALA A 320 2.37 -45.49 11.18
N ASP A 321 1.61 -46.57 11.29
CA ASP A 321 1.60 -47.58 12.35
C ASP A 321 2.48 -48.81 12.06
N THR A 322 3.26 -48.82 10.98
CA THR A 322 4.26 -49.88 10.75
C THR A 322 5.35 -49.76 11.80
N MET A 323 5.55 -50.83 12.58
CA MET A 323 6.65 -50.91 13.54
C MET A 323 7.98 -51.15 12.81
N ILE A 324 8.98 -50.36 13.17
CA ILE A 324 10.37 -50.45 12.72
C ILE A 324 11.23 -50.67 13.96
N ASN A 325 12.03 -51.73 13.93
CA ASN A 325 12.96 -52.02 15.02
C ASN A 325 14.10 -50.99 15.04
N CYS A 326 14.36 -50.37 16.20
CA CYS A 326 15.39 -49.36 16.38
C CYS A 326 16.63 -49.87 17.16
N GLU A 327 16.83 -51.20 17.22
CA GLU A 327 18.02 -51.87 17.76
C GLU A 327 18.37 -51.46 19.21
N ASN A 328 17.36 -51.13 20.03
CA ASN A 328 17.55 -50.56 21.38
C ASN A 328 18.50 -49.34 21.39
N GLY A 329 18.50 -48.54 20.32
CA GLY A 329 19.30 -47.34 20.19
C GLY A 329 20.73 -47.51 19.68
N TYR A 330 21.16 -48.70 19.24
CA TYR A 330 22.48 -48.90 18.61
C TYR A 330 22.45 -49.85 17.40
N PHE A 331 22.63 -49.30 16.20
CA PHE A 331 22.67 -50.06 14.94
C PHE A 331 24.11 -50.41 14.57
N ALA A 332 24.58 -51.54 15.11
CA ALA A 332 25.97 -51.98 15.08
C ALA A 332 26.69 -51.92 13.70
N PRO A 333 26.17 -52.44 12.57
CA PRO A 333 26.91 -52.48 11.30
C PRO A 333 27.18 -51.10 10.67
N PHE A 334 26.50 -50.04 11.14
CA PHE A 334 26.67 -48.67 10.65
C PHE A 334 27.12 -47.68 11.74
N HIS A 335 27.43 -48.19 12.95
CA HIS A 335 27.74 -47.41 14.16
C HIS A 335 26.85 -46.17 14.30
N LEU A 336 25.53 -46.37 14.25
CA LEU A 336 24.53 -45.33 14.41
C LEU A 336 23.84 -45.46 15.77
N HIS A 337 23.61 -44.33 16.44
CA HIS A 337 22.95 -44.25 17.73
C HIS A 337 21.70 -43.38 17.66
N ASP A 338 20.67 -43.76 18.41
CA ASP A 338 19.58 -42.84 18.80
C ASP A 338 19.97 -42.10 20.09
N HIS A 339 19.36 -40.93 20.33
CA HIS A 339 19.60 -40.17 21.56
C HIS A 339 19.04 -40.89 22.81
N HIS A 340 17.99 -41.70 22.63
CA HIS A 340 17.42 -42.58 23.65
C HIS A 340 17.24 -44.00 23.07
N PRO A 341 17.40 -45.05 23.89
CA PRO A 341 17.25 -46.43 23.43
C PRO A 341 15.77 -46.79 23.23
N TYR A 342 15.39 -47.10 21.98
CA TYR A 342 14.05 -47.57 21.64
C TYR A 342 14.10 -48.98 21.03
N PRO A 343 13.23 -49.93 21.45
CA PRO A 343 13.22 -51.29 20.91
C PRO A 343 12.62 -51.32 19.50
N ASP A 344 11.34 -51.00 19.37
CA ASP A 344 10.60 -50.82 18.13
C ASP A 344 9.78 -49.53 18.24
N LEU A 345 9.70 -48.75 17.16
CA LEU A 345 8.89 -47.53 17.04
C LEU A 345 7.98 -47.62 15.82
N SER A 346 6.78 -47.04 15.86
CA SER A 346 6.01 -46.85 14.63
C SER A 346 6.65 -45.77 13.75
N VAL A 347 6.31 -45.73 12.46
CA VAL A 347 6.77 -44.66 11.54
C VAL A 347 6.33 -43.27 12.00
N HIS A 348 5.19 -43.16 12.69
CA HIS A 348 4.78 -41.96 13.41
C HIS A 348 5.76 -41.62 14.55
N ASP A 349 6.07 -42.59 15.40
CA ASP A 349 6.90 -42.38 16.60
C ASP A 349 8.39 -42.16 16.26
N ILE A 350 8.86 -42.63 15.10
CA ILE A 350 10.17 -42.26 14.54
C ILE A 350 10.29 -40.74 14.36
N LEU A 351 9.22 -40.05 13.93
CA LEU A 351 9.22 -38.59 13.83
C LEU A 351 9.06 -37.93 15.21
N VAL A 352 8.16 -38.44 16.06
CA VAL A 352 7.90 -37.87 17.41
C VAL A 352 9.13 -37.94 18.31
N HIS A 353 9.86 -39.06 18.30
CA HIS A 353 11.08 -39.27 19.08
C HIS A 353 12.36 -38.98 18.30
N SER A 354 12.24 -38.57 17.03
CA SER A 354 13.37 -38.27 16.13
C SER A 354 14.42 -39.40 16.09
N SER A 355 13.99 -40.65 15.92
CA SER A 355 14.91 -41.79 15.80
C SER A 355 15.78 -41.68 14.54
N ASN A 356 17.10 -41.76 14.73
CA ASN A 356 18.10 -41.84 13.67
C ASN A 356 18.07 -43.22 13.01
N ILE A 357 18.01 -44.29 13.83
CA ILE A 357 18.03 -45.69 13.37
C ILE A 357 16.76 -46.02 12.59
N GLY A 358 15.60 -45.57 13.07
CA GLY A 358 14.34 -45.67 12.35
C GLY A 358 14.38 -44.96 10.99
N ALA A 359 14.88 -43.72 10.94
CA ALA A 359 15.06 -42.99 9.69
C ALA A 359 16.05 -43.68 8.74
N ALA A 360 17.19 -44.18 9.23
CA ALA A 360 18.15 -44.94 8.44
C ALA A 360 17.53 -46.21 7.83
N LYS A 361 16.73 -46.95 8.61
CA LYS A 361 16.04 -48.16 8.12
C LYS A 361 14.95 -47.84 7.08
N LEU A 362 14.25 -46.71 7.21
CA LEU A 362 13.34 -46.22 6.16
C LEU A 362 14.10 -45.84 4.87
N GLY A 363 15.29 -45.23 4.99
CA GLY A 363 16.18 -44.98 3.86
C GLY A 363 16.64 -46.27 3.15
N ILE A 364 17.09 -47.27 3.92
CA ILE A 364 17.47 -48.59 3.41
C ILE A 364 16.29 -49.28 2.69
N GLN A 365 15.06 -49.17 3.22
CA GLN A 365 13.85 -49.73 2.58
C GLN A 365 13.48 -49.03 1.26
N LEU A 366 13.69 -47.71 1.15
CA LEU A 366 13.49 -46.94 -0.08
C LEU A 366 14.51 -47.30 -1.17
N GLY A 367 15.77 -47.49 -0.77
CA GLY A 367 16.91 -47.73 -1.65
C GLY A 367 17.42 -46.47 -2.34
N ASP A 368 18.74 -46.45 -2.56
CA ASP A 368 19.53 -45.26 -2.90
C ASP A 368 18.95 -44.42 -4.04
N GLN A 369 18.61 -45.05 -5.18
CA GLN A 369 18.06 -44.36 -6.35
C GLN A 369 16.74 -43.64 -6.05
N ARG A 370 15.76 -44.33 -5.44
CA ARG A 370 14.45 -43.71 -5.15
C ARG A 370 14.61 -42.58 -4.14
N PHE A 371 15.42 -42.80 -3.10
CA PHE A 371 15.62 -41.80 -2.07
C PHE A 371 16.34 -40.55 -2.63
N TYR A 372 17.38 -40.73 -3.45
CA TYR A 372 18.01 -39.64 -4.21
C TYR A 372 16.98 -38.87 -5.06
N ASP A 373 16.12 -39.58 -5.80
CA ASP A 373 15.08 -38.94 -6.61
C ASP A 373 14.08 -38.14 -5.77
N TYR A 374 13.69 -38.61 -4.57
CA TYR A 374 12.87 -37.82 -3.64
C TYR A 374 13.62 -36.59 -3.10
N VAL A 375 14.89 -36.73 -2.69
CA VAL A 375 15.72 -35.59 -2.25
C VAL A 375 15.79 -34.51 -3.34
N ARG A 376 15.96 -34.90 -4.61
CA ARG A 376 15.91 -33.97 -5.76
C ARG A 376 14.51 -33.43 -6.05
N ARG A 377 13.42 -34.18 -5.79
CA ARG A 377 12.03 -33.68 -5.92
C ARG A 377 11.69 -32.60 -4.89
N PHE A 378 12.26 -32.67 -3.69
CA PHE A 378 12.13 -31.64 -2.65
C PHE A 378 13.04 -30.40 -2.89
N GLY A 379 13.82 -30.35 -3.98
CA GLY A 379 14.62 -29.19 -4.38
C GLY A 379 16.03 -29.11 -3.78
N PHE A 380 16.48 -30.13 -3.03
CA PHE A 380 17.81 -30.11 -2.44
C PHE A 380 18.92 -30.27 -3.49
N GLY A 381 19.94 -29.42 -3.40
CA GLY A 381 21.00 -29.33 -4.42
C GLY A 381 20.53 -28.63 -5.72
N GLU A 382 19.45 -27.85 -5.66
CA GLU A 382 18.95 -26.95 -6.72
C GLU A 382 18.66 -25.57 -6.10
N ARG A 383 18.79 -24.50 -6.89
CA ARG A 383 18.40 -23.14 -6.45
C ARG A 383 16.88 -23.07 -6.26
N THR A 384 16.43 -22.32 -5.26
CA THR A 384 15.02 -22.08 -4.96
C THR A 384 14.37 -21.11 -5.94
N GLY A 385 15.17 -20.28 -6.61
CA GLY A 385 14.70 -19.32 -7.63
C GLY A 385 14.41 -17.92 -7.09
N VAL A 386 14.76 -17.64 -5.83
CA VAL A 386 14.60 -16.31 -5.24
C VAL A 386 15.49 -15.28 -5.94
N ASN A 387 14.94 -14.09 -6.23
CA ASN A 387 15.65 -12.99 -6.90
C ASN A 387 16.58 -12.20 -5.94
N LEU A 388 17.39 -12.91 -5.14
CA LEU A 388 18.41 -12.35 -4.25
C LEU A 388 19.83 -12.71 -4.74
N PRO A 389 20.82 -11.81 -4.56
CA PRO A 389 22.19 -12.09 -4.97
C PRO A 389 22.84 -13.15 -4.07
N GLY A 390 23.79 -13.90 -4.62
CA GLY A 390 24.58 -14.86 -3.84
C GLY A 390 23.96 -16.24 -3.62
N GLU A 391 22.68 -16.46 -3.96
CA GLU A 391 21.98 -17.74 -3.72
C GLU A 391 22.82 -18.97 -4.13
N VAL A 392 23.12 -19.87 -3.18
CA VAL A 392 23.78 -21.15 -3.46
C VAL A 392 22.75 -22.27 -3.65
N SER A 393 23.13 -23.33 -4.37
CA SER A 393 22.24 -24.47 -4.62
C SER A 393 22.18 -25.49 -3.49
N GLY A 394 22.99 -25.33 -2.43
CA GLY A 394 23.36 -26.43 -1.56
C GLY A 394 24.11 -27.55 -2.31
N ILE A 395 24.40 -28.64 -1.61
CA ILE A 395 25.10 -29.83 -2.13
C ILE A 395 24.31 -31.09 -1.77
N VAL A 396 23.95 -31.86 -2.80
CA VAL A 396 23.54 -33.27 -2.68
C VAL A 396 24.53 -34.06 -3.50
N HIS A 397 25.31 -34.93 -2.85
CA HIS A 397 26.32 -35.73 -3.55
C HIS A 397 25.67 -36.63 -4.62
N PRO A 398 26.25 -36.77 -5.83
CA PRO A 398 25.71 -37.64 -6.87
C PRO A 398 25.58 -39.08 -6.42
N LEU A 399 24.50 -39.76 -6.82
CA LEU A 399 24.19 -41.13 -6.40
C LEU A 399 25.37 -42.12 -6.56
N HIS A 400 26.21 -41.96 -7.59
CA HIS A 400 27.37 -42.84 -7.83
C HIS A 400 28.53 -42.66 -6.84
N THR A 401 28.49 -41.64 -5.98
CA THR A 401 29.45 -41.46 -4.88
C THR A 401 28.87 -41.86 -3.52
N TRP A 402 27.62 -42.32 -3.45
CA TRP A 402 27.00 -42.77 -2.20
C TRP A 402 27.66 -44.07 -1.74
N SER A 403 28.04 -44.10 -0.47
CA SER A 403 28.56 -45.30 0.18
C SER A 403 27.44 -46.12 0.82
N LYS A 404 27.73 -47.34 1.26
CA LYS A 404 26.81 -48.12 2.11
C LYS A 404 26.48 -47.41 3.44
N TYR A 405 27.27 -46.43 3.87
CA TYR A 405 26.96 -45.59 5.03
C TYR A 405 26.08 -44.40 4.65
N SER A 406 26.20 -43.84 3.46
CA SER A 406 25.48 -42.63 3.01
C SER A 406 23.95 -42.81 3.06
N ILE A 407 23.44 -43.96 2.63
CA ILE A 407 22.01 -44.32 2.76
C ILE A 407 21.54 -44.44 4.23
N THR A 408 22.46 -44.45 5.20
CA THR A 408 22.18 -44.46 6.65
C THR A 408 22.48 -43.13 7.35
N ARG A 409 22.97 -42.11 6.61
CA ARG A 409 23.26 -40.74 7.11
C ARG A 409 22.35 -39.70 6.47
N ILE A 410 22.16 -39.77 5.16
CA ILE A 410 21.27 -38.87 4.40
C ILE A 410 19.81 -38.88 4.91
N PRO A 411 19.24 -40.01 5.40
CA PRO A 411 17.89 -40.01 5.99
C PRO A 411 17.65 -39.11 7.21
N MET A 412 18.73 -38.66 7.88
CA MET A 412 18.68 -37.69 8.99
C MET A 412 19.47 -36.41 8.67
N GLY A 413 19.62 -36.08 7.38
CA GLY A 413 20.13 -34.78 6.93
C GLY A 413 21.64 -34.59 7.09
N GLN A 414 22.41 -35.68 7.22
CA GLN A 414 23.87 -35.69 7.14
C GLN A 414 24.34 -36.04 5.72
N GLU A 415 25.52 -35.59 5.29
CA GLU A 415 26.00 -35.69 3.89
C GLU A 415 25.10 -34.92 2.88
N VAL A 416 24.30 -33.97 3.36
CA VAL A 416 23.48 -33.03 2.56
C VAL A 416 23.70 -31.62 3.09
N GLU A 417 24.08 -30.70 2.20
CA GLU A 417 24.19 -29.27 2.50
C GLU A 417 23.00 -28.53 1.87
N ALA A 418 22.27 -27.75 2.66
CA ALA A 418 21.10 -26.99 2.22
C ALA A 418 21.08 -25.60 2.85
N THR A 419 20.59 -24.59 2.13
CA THR A 419 20.35 -23.27 2.74
C THR A 419 19.10 -23.29 3.63
N PRO A 420 18.99 -22.40 4.64
CA PRO A 420 17.77 -22.22 5.42
C PRO A 420 16.52 -22.03 4.54
N LEU A 421 16.66 -21.31 3.41
CA LEU A 421 15.56 -21.13 2.46
C LEU A 421 15.18 -22.45 1.74
N GLN A 422 16.14 -23.27 1.31
CA GLN A 422 15.83 -24.59 0.72
C GLN A 422 15.05 -25.47 1.71
N ILE A 423 15.43 -25.47 2.98
CA ILE A 423 14.76 -26.25 4.04
C ILE A 423 13.30 -25.78 4.19
N VAL A 424 13.07 -24.46 4.30
CA VAL A 424 11.71 -23.89 4.36
C VAL A 424 10.87 -24.17 3.12
N THR A 425 11.46 -24.13 1.92
CA THR A 425 10.77 -24.47 0.67
C THR A 425 10.37 -25.96 0.62
N ALA A 426 11.27 -26.86 1.03
CA ALA A 426 10.98 -28.29 1.11
C ALA A 426 9.86 -28.62 2.12
N MET A 427 9.86 -28.00 3.31
CA MET A 427 8.80 -28.19 4.30
C MET A 427 7.47 -27.57 3.86
N SER A 428 7.51 -26.49 3.08
CA SER A 428 6.31 -25.88 2.49
C SER A 428 5.56 -26.83 1.55
N ALA A 429 6.27 -27.68 0.81
CA ALA A 429 5.66 -28.71 -0.03
C ALA A 429 4.86 -29.75 0.78
N ILE A 430 5.24 -30.04 2.03
CA ILE A 430 4.44 -30.88 2.93
C ILE A 430 3.14 -30.17 3.32
N ALA A 431 3.25 -28.90 3.73
CA ALA A 431 2.13 -28.11 4.24
C ALA A 431 1.09 -27.71 3.17
N ASN A 432 1.40 -27.82 1.88
CA ASN A 432 0.51 -27.42 0.78
C ASN A 432 -0.15 -28.58 -0.01
N GLY A 433 0.23 -29.84 0.28
CA GLY A 433 -0.32 -31.03 -0.39
C GLY A 433 0.63 -31.77 -1.35
N GLY A 434 1.90 -31.39 -1.42
CA GLY A 434 2.94 -32.08 -2.21
C GLY A 434 3.49 -31.29 -3.39
N HIS A 435 3.28 -29.97 -3.44
CA HIS A 435 3.75 -29.11 -4.52
C HIS A 435 4.97 -28.29 -4.08
N LEU A 436 6.15 -28.57 -4.62
CA LEU A 436 7.28 -27.65 -4.47
C LEU A 436 7.04 -26.43 -5.36
N HIS A 437 6.99 -25.23 -4.78
CA HIS A 437 6.94 -23.96 -5.53
C HIS A 437 8.34 -23.33 -5.59
N ASP A 438 8.65 -22.63 -6.68
CA ASP A 438 9.77 -21.69 -6.73
C ASP A 438 9.58 -20.64 -5.61
N ALA A 439 10.65 -20.24 -4.91
CA ALA A 439 10.59 -19.19 -3.89
C ALA A 439 10.22 -17.86 -4.56
N ALA A 440 9.02 -17.36 -4.29
CA ALA A 440 8.32 -16.52 -5.25
C ALA A 440 8.89 -15.10 -5.37
N ASP A 441 8.82 -14.59 -6.61
CA ASP A 441 9.46 -13.34 -7.06
C ASP A 441 9.19 -12.16 -6.12
N HIS A 442 10.28 -11.57 -5.61
CA HIS A 442 10.27 -10.31 -4.86
C HIS A 442 9.77 -9.10 -5.67
N SER A 443 9.37 -9.29 -6.94
CA SER A 443 8.69 -8.30 -7.76
C SER A 443 7.46 -8.89 -8.47
N ARG A 444 6.26 -8.37 -8.19
CA ARG A 444 5.06 -8.71 -8.97
C ARG A 444 5.03 -7.99 -10.34
N HIS A 445 5.95 -8.36 -11.23
CA HIS A 445 5.91 -7.90 -12.62
C HIS A 445 4.75 -8.53 -13.41
N HIS A 446 4.08 -7.74 -14.26
CA HIS A 446 2.97 -8.19 -15.11
C HIS A 446 3.42 -9.15 -16.24
N ARG A 447 3.67 -10.41 -15.91
CA ARG A 447 3.72 -11.52 -16.87
C ARG A 447 2.60 -12.51 -16.58
N ARG A 448 1.83 -12.89 -17.61
CA ARG A 448 0.75 -13.88 -17.54
C ARG A 448 1.31 -15.32 -17.54
N ALA A 449 2.13 -15.64 -16.54
CA ALA A 449 2.57 -17.00 -16.25
C ALA A 449 2.12 -17.34 -14.83
N GLY A 450 1.47 -18.49 -14.64
CA GLY A 450 1.19 -19.00 -13.30
C GLY A 450 2.47 -19.42 -12.57
N PRO A 451 2.45 -19.56 -11.23
CA PRO A 451 3.60 -20.02 -10.48
C PRO A 451 4.05 -21.39 -10.98
N ARG A 452 5.35 -21.51 -11.24
CA ARG A 452 5.99 -22.79 -11.49
C ARG A 452 5.90 -23.63 -10.22
N HIS A 453 5.68 -24.91 -10.41
CA HIS A 453 5.59 -25.87 -9.33
C HIS A 453 5.96 -27.27 -9.84
N ARG A 454 6.40 -28.12 -8.93
CA ARG A 454 6.77 -29.52 -9.16
C ARG A 454 6.04 -30.40 -8.15
N GLU A 455 5.32 -31.40 -8.62
CA GLU A 455 4.74 -32.41 -7.73
C GLU A 455 5.84 -33.32 -7.17
N VAL A 456 5.90 -33.42 -5.85
CA VAL A 456 6.81 -34.30 -5.12
C VAL A 456 6.23 -35.73 -5.04
N SER A 457 4.91 -35.82 -4.89
CA SER A 457 4.09 -37.04 -4.71
C SER A 457 3.76 -37.79 -6.01
N GLY A 458 4.55 -37.60 -7.08
CA GLY A 458 4.30 -38.22 -8.39
C GLY A 458 4.67 -39.70 -8.47
N ALA A 459 3.67 -40.58 -8.41
CA ALA A 459 3.79 -42.00 -8.75
C ALA A 459 3.43 -42.25 -10.22
N GLY A 460 4.41 -42.61 -11.06
CA GLY A 460 4.19 -42.84 -12.50
C GLY A 460 5.33 -43.59 -13.18
N ASN A 461 5.04 -44.78 -13.71
CA ASN A 461 5.99 -45.60 -14.46
C ASN A 461 6.21 -45.05 -15.88
N SER A 462 7.47 -44.88 -16.28
CA SER A 462 7.92 -44.93 -17.69
C SER A 462 9.45 -45.04 -17.78
N PRO A 463 10.01 -46.23 -18.04
CA PRO A 463 11.46 -46.39 -18.20
C PRO A 463 11.93 -45.99 -19.61
N GLY A 464 13.01 -45.21 -19.66
CA GLY A 464 14.03 -45.25 -20.73
C GLY A 464 13.62 -44.94 -22.19
N ARG A 465 13.88 -43.68 -22.61
CA ARG A 465 14.43 -43.41 -23.95
C ARG A 465 15.53 -42.35 -23.92
N PHE A 466 16.72 -42.78 -23.51
CA PHE A 466 17.95 -42.13 -23.98
C PHE A 466 18.22 -42.61 -25.42
N GLN A 467 18.00 -41.74 -26.40
CA GLN A 467 18.68 -41.81 -27.70
C GLN A 467 19.31 -40.45 -27.95
N GLY A 468 20.65 -40.41 -27.95
CA GLY A 468 21.41 -39.24 -28.36
C GLY A 468 21.69 -39.25 -29.86
N GLY A 469 22.03 -38.09 -30.42
CA GLY A 469 22.51 -37.96 -31.79
C GLY A 469 22.00 -36.70 -32.51
N ASP A 470 22.94 -35.83 -32.89
CA ASP A 470 23.10 -35.31 -34.25
C ASP A 470 21.83 -35.09 -35.11
N ARG A 471 21.51 -33.88 -35.60
CA ARG A 471 22.41 -32.78 -36.01
C ARG A 471 21.67 -31.45 -36.21
N CYS A 472 22.37 -30.34 -35.91
CA CYS A 472 22.18 -29.08 -36.65
C CYS A 472 22.80 -29.18 -38.05
N ARG A 473 22.14 -28.65 -39.09
CA ARG A 473 22.69 -28.04 -40.35
C ARG A 473 21.57 -27.89 -41.40
N ALA A 474 21.56 -26.94 -42.34
CA ALA A 474 22.31 -25.68 -42.50
C ALA A 474 21.80 -24.90 -43.76
N ARG A 475 22.54 -23.84 -44.14
CA ARG A 475 22.46 -22.99 -45.37
C ARG A 475 21.50 -21.79 -45.22
N CYS A 476 21.84 -20.56 -45.65
CA CYS A 476 23.10 -19.93 -46.13
C CYS A 476 22.91 -18.38 -45.99
N ALA A 477 23.82 -17.42 -46.23
CA ALA A 477 25.23 -17.24 -46.67
C ALA A 477 25.58 -15.74 -46.36
N ARG A 478 26.77 -15.11 -46.40
CA ARG A 478 28.24 -15.32 -46.60
C ARG A 478 28.89 -14.02 -46.00
N GLY A 479 30.15 -13.89 -45.58
CA GLY A 479 31.29 -14.81 -45.41
C GLY A 479 32.64 -14.05 -45.47
N ARG A 480 33.74 -14.66 -44.98
CA ARG A 480 35.18 -14.21 -45.02
C ARG A 480 35.56 -13.06 -44.04
N ARG A 481 36.80 -12.94 -43.52
CA ARG A 481 38.02 -13.80 -43.45
C ARG A 481 38.89 -13.33 -42.24
N GLN A 482 39.27 -14.19 -41.30
CA GLN A 482 40.59 -14.87 -41.10
C GLN A 482 41.64 -14.09 -40.23
N PRO A 483 42.60 -14.79 -39.55
CA PRO A 483 43.00 -14.43 -38.17
C PRO A 483 44.50 -14.54 -37.80
N GLU A 484 44.85 -14.23 -36.53
CA GLU A 484 45.87 -14.88 -35.67
C GLU A 484 45.74 -14.33 -34.22
N GLY A 485 46.16 -14.97 -33.12
CA GLY A 485 46.56 -16.37 -32.88
C GLY A 485 46.99 -16.65 -31.40
N HIS A 486 46.66 -17.83 -30.86
CA HIS A 486 47.28 -18.51 -29.67
C HIS A 486 47.15 -17.83 -28.26
N ARG A 487 47.32 -18.47 -27.08
CA ARG A 487 47.23 -19.89 -26.58
C ARG A 487 47.00 -19.87 -25.03
N ARG A 488 46.60 -21.00 -24.42
CA ARG A 488 46.56 -21.23 -22.94
C ARG A 488 47.65 -22.23 -22.48
N PRO A 489 48.06 -22.16 -21.20
CA PRO A 489 48.17 -23.34 -20.32
C PRO A 489 47.38 -23.13 -18.99
N ARG A 490 46.95 -24.07 -18.10
CA ARG A 490 47.24 -25.49 -17.74
C ARG A 490 48.56 -25.71 -16.94
N PRO A 491 48.75 -26.81 -16.14
CA PRO A 491 47.80 -27.76 -15.51
C PRO A 491 48.23 -28.30 -14.08
N ARG A 492 47.51 -29.31 -13.53
CA ARG A 492 47.91 -30.30 -12.47
C ARG A 492 48.15 -29.76 -11.03
N GLY A 493 48.16 -30.55 -9.94
CA GLY A 493 47.70 -31.94 -9.73
C GLY A 493 48.49 -32.74 -8.65
N ARG A 494 47.90 -33.86 -8.15
CA ARG A 494 48.43 -34.94 -7.23
C ARG A 494 48.15 -34.85 -5.70
N LEU A 495 48.43 -35.98 -5.05
CA LEU A 495 48.08 -36.46 -3.69
C LEU A 495 49.36 -36.77 -2.87
N GLN A 496 49.18 -37.30 -1.64
CA GLN A 496 50.18 -37.71 -0.62
C GLN A 496 50.60 -36.58 0.35
N GLY A 497 50.92 -36.81 1.62
CA GLY A 497 51.02 -38.08 2.38
C GLY A 497 50.84 -37.90 3.91
N ARG A 498 51.01 -38.98 4.69
CA ARG A 498 50.87 -39.00 6.18
C ARG A 498 52.23 -38.76 6.88
N ARG A 499 52.16 -38.54 8.22
CA ARG A 499 53.23 -38.64 9.25
C ARG A 499 54.20 -37.45 9.34
N GLN A 500 54.76 -37.11 10.50
CA GLN A 500 54.34 -37.27 11.92
C GLN A 500 55.11 -36.22 12.78
N ASP A 501 55.33 -36.48 14.08
CA ASP A 501 56.22 -35.75 15.01
C ASP A 501 55.78 -34.31 15.41
N GLY A 502 56.05 -33.81 16.63
CA GLY A 502 56.55 -34.48 17.85
C GLY A 502 56.99 -33.49 18.95
N HIS A 503 56.46 -33.65 20.19
CA HIS A 503 56.81 -32.87 21.41
C HIS A 503 56.52 -31.33 21.35
N GLY A 504 56.47 -30.57 22.45
CA GLY A 504 56.37 -30.89 23.88
C GLY A 504 56.80 -29.75 24.82
N ALA A 505 55.96 -29.39 25.81
CA ALA A 505 56.23 -28.85 27.18
C ALA A 505 54.90 -28.26 27.75
N GLU A 506 54.43 -28.58 28.97
CA GLU A 506 54.84 -28.07 30.31
C GLU A 506 54.48 -26.57 30.51
N ILE A 507 53.88 -26.07 31.62
CA ILE A 507 53.96 -26.41 33.06
C ILE A 507 52.60 -26.24 33.82
N ARG A 508 52.38 -27.11 34.83
CA ARG A 508 51.58 -27.08 36.11
C ARG A 508 50.52 -25.98 36.37
N ARG A 509 49.28 -26.31 36.81
CA ARG A 509 48.74 -26.57 38.20
C ARG A 509 48.70 -25.29 39.12
N GLU A 510 48.14 -25.20 40.36
CA GLU A 510 47.61 -26.09 41.44
C GLU A 510 46.39 -25.40 42.11
N ASP A 511 45.37 -26.04 42.72
CA ASP A 511 44.84 -27.43 42.67
C ASP A 511 43.38 -27.47 43.23
N ALA A 512 42.92 -28.55 43.88
CA ALA A 512 41.55 -28.74 44.44
C ALA A 512 41.46 -28.69 45.99
N PRO A 513 40.24 -28.78 46.59
CA PRO A 513 39.96 -29.95 47.45
C PRO A 513 38.50 -30.48 47.41
N ALA A 514 38.22 -31.54 48.19
CA ALA A 514 37.09 -32.46 48.01
C ALA A 514 35.84 -32.25 48.92
N GLN A 515 34.74 -32.90 48.52
CA GLN A 515 33.72 -33.71 49.27
C GLN A 515 33.57 -33.56 50.82
N PRO A 516 32.38 -33.80 51.46
CA PRO A 516 31.50 -34.97 51.18
C PRO A 516 29.98 -34.96 51.58
N ARG A 517 29.30 -36.11 51.29
CA ARG A 517 28.30 -36.87 52.14
C ARG A 517 26.78 -36.52 52.27
N THR A 518 25.96 -37.36 51.60
CA THR A 518 24.90 -38.31 52.12
C THR A 518 23.53 -37.92 52.76
N LEU A 519 22.49 -38.72 52.39
CA LEU A 519 21.25 -39.13 53.13
C LEU A 519 20.14 -38.06 53.37
N HIS A 520 18.83 -38.32 53.63
CA HIS A 520 17.87 -39.49 53.64
C HIS A 520 16.65 -39.13 52.72
N ARG A 521 15.77 -39.96 52.12
CA ARG A 521 15.00 -41.22 52.41
C ARG A 521 13.61 -41.02 53.11
N LEU A 522 12.54 -41.55 52.45
CA LEU A 522 11.14 -41.79 52.94
C LEU A 522 10.26 -40.52 53.18
N PHE A 523 8.96 -40.49 52.85
CA PHE A 523 7.88 -41.42 53.26
C PHE A 523 6.84 -41.81 52.17
N ARG A 524 5.78 -42.54 52.55
CA ARG A 524 4.74 -43.16 51.68
C ARG A 524 3.39 -43.29 52.44
N ARG A 525 2.27 -43.55 51.73
CA ARG A 525 0.86 -43.82 52.21
C ARG A 525 -0.07 -42.57 52.25
N LEU A 526 -1.41 -42.65 52.14
CA LEU A 526 -2.36 -43.69 51.64
C LEU A 526 -3.75 -43.07 51.33
N HIS A 527 -4.66 -43.89 50.76
CA HIS A 527 -6.12 -43.82 50.58
C HIS A 527 -6.56 -43.80 49.09
N ALA A 528 -7.36 -44.69 48.50
CA ALA A 528 -8.26 -45.81 48.89
C ALA A 528 -9.78 -45.52 48.76
N GLY A 529 -10.50 -46.44 48.07
CA GLY A 529 -11.92 -46.33 47.72
C GLY A 529 -12.15 -45.92 46.24
N GLY A 530 -13.01 -46.54 45.43
CA GLY A 530 -13.90 -47.69 45.66
C GLY A 530 -14.29 -48.40 44.32
N ARG A 531 -15.07 -49.49 44.36
CA ARG A 531 -15.37 -50.37 43.21
C ARG A 531 -16.86 -50.39 42.78
N SER A 532 -17.15 -50.31 41.48
CA SER A 532 -18.26 -50.99 40.72
C SER A 532 -18.15 -50.61 39.21
N ARG A 533 -18.45 -51.38 38.16
CA ARG A 533 -18.81 -52.80 37.86
C ARG A 533 -20.28 -53.07 37.47
N PHE A 534 -20.48 -53.71 36.29
CA PHE A 534 -21.75 -54.07 35.58
C PHE A 534 -22.55 -52.87 34.99
N ARG A 535 -23.45 -53.02 34.01
CA ARG A 535 -23.58 -53.77 32.72
C ARG A 535 -25.02 -53.48 32.19
N LEU A 536 -25.16 -53.47 30.86
CA LEU A 536 -26.39 -53.48 29.99
C LEU A 536 -27.56 -54.39 30.49
N PRO A 537 -28.85 -54.30 29.99
CA PRO A 537 -29.25 -53.83 28.64
C PRO A 537 -30.67 -53.16 28.42
N ARG A 538 -30.88 -52.67 27.18
CA ARG A 538 -32.09 -52.64 26.27
C ARG A 538 -33.57 -52.51 26.76
N ALA A 539 -34.33 -51.79 25.89
CA ALA A 539 -35.76 -51.94 25.49
C ALA A 539 -36.86 -51.30 26.37
N GLY A 540 -38.02 -50.88 25.83
CA GLY A 540 -38.49 -50.82 24.42
C GLY A 540 -40.02 -50.55 24.27
N ARG A 541 -40.59 -50.80 23.07
CA ARG A 541 -42.01 -50.57 22.61
C ARG A 541 -42.31 -49.11 22.18
N ARG A 542 -43.21 -48.79 21.21
CA ARG A 542 -44.14 -49.48 20.26
C ARG A 542 -44.48 -48.42 19.15
N SER A 543 -45.00 -48.65 17.92
CA SER A 543 -45.06 -49.79 16.97
C SER A 543 -45.77 -49.37 15.64
N THR A 544 -45.86 -50.28 14.65
CA THR A 544 -46.62 -50.23 13.35
C THR A 544 -45.98 -49.51 12.15
N GLY A 545 -46.06 -50.00 10.90
CA GLY A 545 -46.38 -51.37 10.44
C GLY A 545 -46.77 -51.55 8.96
N LEU A 546 -46.12 -52.48 8.23
CA LEU A 546 -46.55 -53.15 6.95
C LEU A 546 -46.73 -52.22 5.70
N ALA A 547 -46.69 -52.64 4.41
CA ALA A 547 -46.50 -53.95 3.76
C ALA A 547 -45.77 -53.87 2.38
N ARG A 548 -45.41 -55.07 1.88
CA ARG A 548 -45.38 -55.67 0.51
C ARG A 548 -46.16 -54.94 -0.65
N GLN A 549 -45.94 -55.17 -1.98
CA GLN A 549 -45.22 -56.23 -2.75
C GLN A 549 -44.86 -55.84 -4.23
N LYS A 550 -44.38 -56.82 -5.02
CA LYS A 550 -44.04 -56.89 -6.49
C LYS A 550 -45.09 -56.22 -7.43
N LEU A 551 -44.83 -55.77 -8.68
CA LEU A 551 -44.36 -56.51 -9.89
C LEU A 551 -43.94 -55.59 -11.10
N TRP A 552 -43.03 -56.09 -11.97
CA TRP A 552 -42.90 -55.98 -13.47
C TRP A 552 -43.08 -54.62 -14.23
N ARG A 553 -42.13 -54.17 -15.09
CA ARG A 553 -41.86 -54.50 -16.54
C ARG A 553 -42.98 -54.00 -17.51
N TYR A 554 -42.77 -53.39 -18.68
CA TYR A 554 -41.63 -53.13 -19.61
C TYR A 554 -41.67 -51.64 -20.10
N GLY A 555 -40.73 -51.07 -20.89
CA GLY A 555 -39.62 -51.67 -21.65
C GLY A 555 -38.73 -50.65 -22.41
N ARG A 556 -37.75 -51.16 -23.18
CA ARG A 556 -36.83 -50.39 -24.03
C ARG A 556 -37.40 -50.16 -25.44
N ARG A 557 -37.00 -49.06 -26.11
CA ARG A 557 -36.41 -49.10 -27.48
C ARG A 557 -35.73 -47.78 -27.86
N SER A 558 -34.94 -47.83 -28.93
CA SER A 558 -34.05 -46.75 -29.39
C SER A 558 -34.33 -46.33 -30.85
N ARG A 559 -34.01 -45.08 -31.17
CA ARG A 559 -33.57 -44.51 -32.47
C ARG A 559 -33.07 -43.08 -32.18
N PHE A 560 -31.84 -42.65 -32.51
CA PHE A 560 -31.19 -42.47 -33.82
C PHE A 560 -31.88 -41.45 -34.75
N LEU A 561 -31.07 -40.50 -35.25
CA LEU A 561 -31.35 -39.52 -36.33
C LEU A 561 -32.40 -38.44 -35.98
N SER A 562 -32.32 -37.20 -36.50
CA SER A 562 -31.23 -36.50 -37.21
C SER A 562 -31.53 -34.99 -37.33
N HIS A 563 -30.49 -34.17 -37.54
CA HIS A 563 -30.58 -32.79 -38.05
C HIS A 563 -31.30 -31.78 -37.11
N ARG A 564 -31.23 -30.44 -37.30
CA ARG A 564 -30.68 -29.65 -38.43
C ARG A 564 -30.04 -28.36 -37.89
N ARG A 565 -28.80 -28.04 -38.29
CA ARG A 565 -28.32 -26.65 -38.22
C ARG A 565 -29.19 -25.81 -39.16
N LYS A 566 -29.68 -24.64 -38.72
CA LYS A 566 -30.11 -23.56 -39.62
C LYS A 566 -29.24 -22.33 -39.38
N SER A 567 -28.37 -22.06 -40.33
CA SER A 567 -27.58 -20.84 -40.41
C SER A 567 -28.41 -19.67 -40.94
N ARG A 568 -28.20 -18.49 -40.37
CA ARG A 568 -28.36 -17.17 -41.01
C ARG A 568 -27.25 -16.28 -40.48
N THR A 569 -26.07 -16.29 -41.10
CA THR A 569 -25.67 -15.34 -42.16
C THR A 569 -25.68 -13.88 -41.68
N LEU A 570 -24.58 -13.45 -41.06
CA LEU A 570 -24.24 -12.03 -40.90
C LEU A 570 -23.62 -11.52 -42.22
N PRO A 571 -23.91 -10.28 -42.67
CA PRO A 571 -23.27 -9.68 -43.83
C PRO A 571 -21.77 -9.41 -43.60
N ARG A 572 -20.98 -9.47 -44.67
CA ARG A 572 -19.63 -8.87 -44.71
C ARG A 572 -19.76 -7.34 -44.76
N ALA A 573 -18.96 -6.65 -43.95
CA ALA A 573 -18.56 -5.26 -44.18
C ALA A 573 -17.03 -5.21 -44.37
N GLN A 574 -16.53 -4.18 -45.05
CA GLN A 574 -15.17 -4.17 -45.61
C GLN A 574 -14.08 -3.82 -44.57
N ALA A 575 -12.85 -4.25 -44.87
CA ALA A 575 -11.66 -3.90 -44.09
C ALA A 575 -11.08 -2.54 -44.52
N HIS A 576 -10.69 -1.72 -43.55
CA HIS A 576 -9.94 -0.49 -43.81
C HIS A 576 -8.80 -0.29 -42.80
N GLY A 577 -7.64 0.09 -43.35
CA GLY A 577 -6.53 0.82 -42.75
C GLY A 577 -6.25 0.65 -41.26
N GLY A 578 -5.28 -0.20 -40.92
CA GLY A 578 -4.69 -0.20 -39.58
C GLY A 578 -4.00 1.14 -39.29
N ARG A 579 -4.33 1.76 -38.15
CA ARG A 579 -3.55 2.86 -37.55
C ARG A 579 -3.01 2.41 -36.20
N THR A 580 -1.70 2.54 -36.03
CA THR A 580 -0.98 2.22 -34.80
C THR A 580 -1.56 2.98 -33.61
N HIS A 581 -1.95 2.27 -32.55
CA HIS A 581 -2.30 2.89 -31.28
C HIS A 581 -1.02 3.39 -30.58
N GLY A 582 -0.74 4.68 -30.73
CA GLY A 582 0.13 5.38 -29.80
C GLY A 582 -0.52 5.41 -28.41
N GLN A 583 0.25 5.13 -27.37
CA GLN A 583 -0.20 5.31 -26.00
C GLN A 583 -0.28 6.82 -25.71
N CYS A 584 -1.49 7.34 -25.48
CA CYS A 584 -1.70 8.71 -25.03
C CYS A 584 -1.81 8.75 -23.51
N ASP A 585 -1.14 9.70 -22.88
CA ASP A 585 -1.24 9.94 -21.44
C ASP A 585 -2.67 10.30 -21.01
N GLY A 586 -3.00 9.97 -19.75
CA GLY A 586 -4.34 10.02 -19.16
C GLY A 586 -4.89 11.42 -18.88
N ALA A 587 -4.65 12.40 -19.75
CA ALA A 587 -5.28 13.71 -19.68
C ALA A 587 -6.81 13.57 -19.92
N GLN A 588 -7.59 13.58 -18.82
CA GLN A 588 -9.05 13.50 -18.85
C GLN A 588 -9.62 14.68 -19.63
N ARG A 589 -10.01 14.45 -20.89
CA ARG A 589 -10.74 15.45 -21.68
C ARG A 589 -12.11 15.65 -21.04
N LEU A 590 -12.42 16.92 -20.75
CA LEU A 590 -13.76 17.38 -20.36
C LEU A 590 -14.83 16.93 -21.38
N PRO A 591 -16.13 17.00 -21.03
CA PRO A 591 -17.19 16.96 -22.02
C PRO A 591 -16.89 17.90 -23.19
N ARG A 592 -17.28 17.52 -24.42
CA ARG A 592 -17.29 18.45 -25.55
C ARG A 592 -18.20 19.64 -25.20
N SER A 593 -17.98 20.79 -25.83
CA SER A 593 -18.85 21.94 -25.63
C SER A 593 -20.32 21.56 -25.86
N MET A 594 -21.18 22.06 -24.99
CA MET A 594 -22.61 21.86 -25.05
C MET A 594 -23.26 23.21 -25.33
N LYS A 595 -24.11 23.27 -26.36
CA LYS A 595 -24.86 24.49 -26.65
C LYS A 595 -25.83 24.79 -25.50
N LEU A 596 -25.96 26.07 -25.15
CA LEU A 596 -26.76 26.51 -24.01
C LEU A 596 -28.25 26.19 -24.16
N ASP A 597 -28.80 26.22 -25.38
CA ASP A 597 -30.16 25.78 -25.69
C ASP A 597 -30.46 24.34 -25.20
N ALA A 598 -29.52 23.42 -25.39
CA ALA A 598 -29.62 22.03 -24.95
C ALA A 598 -29.53 21.87 -23.42
N LEU A 599 -29.01 22.86 -22.67
CA LEU A 599 -29.11 22.89 -21.21
C LEU A 599 -30.45 23.48 -20.75
N LEU A 600 -30.94 24.54 -21.40
CA LEU A 600 -32.20 25.20 -21.06
C LEU A 600 -33.40 24.25 -21.07
N SER A 601 -33.41 23.22 -21.91
CA SER A 601 -34.47 22.20 -21.97
C SER A 601 -34.52 21.24 -20.78
N HIS A 602 -33.55 21.28 -19.85
CA HIS A 602 -33.44 20.34 -18.73
C HIS A 602 -33.97 20.88 -17.39
N SER A 603 -34.34 22.16 -17.29
CA SER A 603 -34.90 22.75 -16.06
C SER A 603 -36.02 23.76 -16.35
N ALA A 604 -36.77 24.17 -15.32
CA ALA A 604 -37.87 25.10 -15.45
C ALA A 604 -37.36 26.56 -15.48
N ILE A 605 -37.20 27.10 -16.68
CA ILE A 605 -36.68 28.46 -16.91
C ILE A 605 -37.82 29.49 -16.87
N VAL A 606 -37.64 30.58 -16.12
CA VAL A 606 -38.63 31.67 -16.02
C VAL A 606 -38.45 32.68 -17.15
N LYS A 607 -37.20 33.05 -17.46
CA LYS A 607 -36.87 34.01 -18.54
C LYS A 607 -35.43 33.83 -19.01
N VAL A 608 -35.19 34.01 -20.31
CA VAL A 608 -33.83 34.11 -20.88
C VAL A 608 -33.69 35.49 -21.55
N VAL A 609 -32.53 36.13 -21.39
CA VAL A 609 -32.18 37.39 -22.06
C VAL A 609 -30.74 37.30 -22.56
N GLY A 610 -30.57 37.39 -23.88
CA GLY A 610 -29.29 37.17 -24.59
C GLY A 610 -29.37 35.95 -25.53
N PRO A 611 -28.38 35.77 -26.43
CA PRO A 611 -28.39 34.68 -27.40
C PRO A 611 -28.18 33.31 -26.73
N THR A 612 -28.97 32.32 -27.14
CA THR A 612 -28.93 30.94 -26.63
C THR A 612 -27.98 30.02 -27.39
N ASP A 613 -27.54 30.42 -28.60
CA ASP A 613 -26.45 29.75 -29.31
C ASP A 613 -25.09 30.17 -28.70
N ARG A 614 -24.71 29.51 -27.60
CA ARG A 614 -23.42 29.68 -26.93
C ARG A 614 -22.83 28.33 -26.55
N ASP A 615 -21.54 28.14 -26.80
CA ASP A 615 -20.79 26.95 -26.40
C ASP A 615 -20.37 27.01 -24.93
N ILE A 616 -21.11 26.31 -24.07
CA ILE A 616 -20.74 26.11 -22.68
C ILE A 616 -19.72 24.98 -22.60
N THR A 617 -18.57 25.25 -22.00
CA THR A 617 -17.45 24.30 -21.81
C THR A 617 -17.18 23.99 -20.34
N HIS A 618 -17.70 24.81 -19.43
CA HIS A 618 -17.49 24.70 -17.99
C HIS A 618 -18.71 25.21 -17.23
N LEU A 619 -18.91 24.68 -16.02
CA LEU A 619 -19.92 25.11 -15.06
C LEU A 619 -19.22 25.53 -13.76
N THR A 620 -19.67 26.57 -13.07
CA THR A 620 -19.20 26.89 -11.70
C THR A 620 -20.20 27.74 -10.91
N TYR A 621 -20.18 27.61 -9.59
CA TYR A 621 -20.87 28.53 -8.65
C TYR A 621 -19.88 29.41 -7.85
N ASP A 622 -18.58 29.33 -8.16
CA ASP A 622 -17.52 30.18 -7.58
C ASP A 622 -16.94 31.09 -8.66
N SER A 623 -17.11 32.41 -8.49
CA SER A 623 -16.66 33.43 -9.44
C SER A 623 -15.14 33.40 -9.66
N ARG A 624 -14.36 32.96 -8.65
CA ARG A 624 -12.90 32.84 -8.71
C ARG A 624 -12.42 31.65 -9.56
N ARG A 625 -13.35 30.76 -9.96
CA ARG A 625 -13.11 29.62 -10.85
C ARG A 625 -13.63 29.85 -12.28
N VAL A 626 -14.15 31.04 -12.58
CA VAL A 626 -14.65 31.42 -13.90
C VAL A 626 -13.50 31.67 -14.89
N LYS A 627 -13.77 31.40 -16.16
CA LYS A 627 -12.88 31.53 -17.32
C LYS A 627 -13.74 31.52 -18.60
N PRO A 628 -13.20 31.89 -19.78
CA PRO A 628 -13.95 31.88 -21.04
C PRO A 628 -14.72 30.56 -21.29
N GLY A 629 -15.97 30.68 -21.74
CA GLY A 629 -16.84 29.52 -22.00
C GLY A 629 -17.53 28.92 -20.76
N THR A 630 -17.49 29.59 -19.61
CA THR A 630 -18.15 29.15 -18.37
C THR A 630 -19.59 29.63 -18.27
N LEU A 631 -20.50 28.77 -17.79
CA LEU A 631 -21.79 29.17 -17.21
C LEU A 631 -21.65 29.29 -15.69
N PHE A 632 -22.00 30.46 -15.15
CA PHE A 632 -21.91 30.79 -13.73
C PHE A 632 -23.27 30.72 -13.02
N PHE A 633 -23.35 30.04 -11.88
CA PHE A 633 -24.53 29.98 -11.01
C PHE A 633 -24.40 30.99 -9.86
N ALA A 634 -25.16 32.07 -9.91
CA ALA A 634 -25.20 33.09 -8.88
C ALA A 634 -26.12 32.64 -7.72
N LEU A 635 -25.62 31.72 -6.89
CA LEU A 635 -26.38 31.13 -5.78
C LEU A 635 -26.47 32.06 -4.57
N LYS A 636 -27.65 32.20 -3.98
CA LYS A 636 -27.83 32.82 -2.67
C LYS A 636 -27.27 31.89 -1.57
N GLY A 637 -26.36 32.42 -0.75
CA GLY A 637 -25.70 31.70 0.34
C GLY A 637 -26.07 32.25 1.72
N GLU A 638 -25.74 31.49 2.77
CA GLU A 638 -26.03 31.84 4.17
C GLU A 638 -25.20 33.03 4.70
N LYS A 639 -24.07 33.35 4.06
CA LYS A 639 -23.14 34.41 4.48
C LYS A 639 -22.92 35.52 3.44
N VAL A 640 -23.10 35.19 2.16
CA VAL A 640 -22.87 36.10 1.01
C VAL A 640 -23.84 35.70 -0.10
N ASP A 641 -24.40 36.68 -0.79
CA ASP A 641 -25.23 36.46 -1.98
C ASP A 641 -24.35 36.37 -3.23
N GLY A 642 -24.43 35.27 -3.97
CA GLY A 642 -23.65 35.04 -5.18
C GLY A 642 -23.93 36.04 -6.31
N THR A 643 -25.06 36.76 -6.26
CA THR A 643 -25.34 37.80 -7.26
C THR A 643 -24.39 39.00 -7.18
N ALA A 644 -23.74 39.23 -6.03
CA ALA A 644 -22.73 40.28 -5.86
C ALA A 644 -21.44 40.03 -6.68
N PHE A 645 -21.25 38.84 -7.25
CA PHE A 645 -20.07 38.49 -8.04
C PHE A 645 -20.34 38.31 -9.55
N ILE A 646 -21.53 38.69 -10.02
CA ILE A 646 -21.92 38.51 -11.43
C ILE A 646 -21.00 39.31 -12.36
N ASP A 647 -20.70 40.58 -12.06
CA ASP A 647 -19.84 41.40 -12.92
C ASP A 647 -18.40 40.88 -12.96
N ALA A 648 -17.89 40.37 -11.83
CA ALA A 648 -16.59 39.70 -11.76
C ALA A 648 -16.55 38.41 -12.60
N ALA A 649 -17.63 37.61 -12.58
CA ALA A 649 -17.75 36.43 -13.43
C ALA A 649 -17.81 36.81 -14.93
N ILE A 650 -18.54 37.87 -15.30
CA ILE A 650 -18.62 38.35 -16.68
C ILE A 650 -17.25 38.88 -17.15
N ALA A 651 -16.54 39.63 -16.31
CA ALA A 651 -15.16 40.09 -16.59
C ALA A 651 -14.16 38.93 -16.75
N ALA A 652 -14.36 37.82 -16.00
CA ALA A 652 -13.59 36.59 -16.14
C ALA A 652 -14.01 35.70 -17.34
N GLY A 653 -15.00 36.12 -18.14
CA GLY A 653 -15.41 35.41 -19.36
C GLY A 653 -16.56 34.41 -19.19
N ALA A 654 -17.46 34.61 -18.22
CA ALA A 654 -18.72 33.88 -18.17
C ALA A 654 -19.58 34.16 -19.42
N GLU A 655 -19.96 33.11 -20.14
CA GLU A 655 -20.83 33.19 -21.32
C GLU A 655 -22.31 33.25 -20.93
N ALA A 656 -22.68 32.68 -19.79
CA ALA A 656 -24.06 32.69 -19.29
C ALA A 656 -24.11 32.74 -17.76
N ILE A 657 -25.17 33.35 -17.21
CA ILE A 657 -25.41 33.52 -15.79
C ILE A 657 -26.79 32.93 -15.43
N VAL A 658 -26.84 32.01 -14.47
CA VAL A 658 -28.10 31.52 -13.87
C VAL A 658 -28.33 32.23 -12.54
N THR A 659 -29.52 32.79 -12.34
CA THR A 659 -29.86 33.59 -11.15
C THR A 659 -31.37 33.52 -10.80
N GLU A 660 -31.70 33.84 -9.55
CA GLU A 660 -33.08 34.03 -9.07
C GLU A 660 -33.53 35.51 -9.17
N ASN A 661 -32.60 36.45 -9.39
CA ASN A 661 -32.85 37.88 -9.45
C ASN A 661 -33.17 38.41 -10.87
N ALA A 662 -33.73 39.62 -10.95
CA ALA A 662 -34.21 40.23 -12.19
C ALA A 662 -33.12 40.54 -13.24
N THR A 663 -33.55 40.70 -14.50
CA THR A 663 -32.66 40.75 -15.68
C THR A 663 -31.86 42.05 -15.81
N PHE A 664 -30.53 41.93 -15.75
CA PHE A 664 -29.54 42.95 -16.12
C PHE A 664 -29.16 42.86 -17.62
N ARG A 665 -28.82 44.00 -18.25
CA ARG A 665 -28.26 44.06 -19.61
C ARG A 665 -26.74 43.93 -19.55
N THR A 666 -26.19 42.77 -19.92
CA THR A 666 -24.74 42.54 -19.98
C THR A 666 -24.34 41.75 -21.23
N ARG A 667 -23.04 41.50 -21.40
CA ARG A 667 -22.49 40.71 -22.53
C ARG A 667 -22.82 39.21 -22.44
N ALA A 668 -23.11 38.70 -21.25
CA ALA A 668 -23.45 37.29 -21.01
C ALA A 668 -24.96 37.04 -21.11
N THR A 669 -25.37 35.82 -21.45
CA THR A 669 -26.80 35.45 -21.50
C THR A 669 -27.33 35.20 -20.08
N ASN A 670 -28.34 35.96 -19.67
CA ASN A 670 -28.97 35.88 -18.36
C ASN A 670 -30.14 34.87 -18.40
N ILE A 671 -30.15 33.95 -17.43
CA ILE A 671 -31.10 32.84 -17.29
C ILE A 671 -31.75 32.97 -15.91
N VAL A 672 -32.95 33.53 -15.86
CA VAL A 672 -33.71 33.69 -14.62
C VAL A 672 -34.51 32.42 -14.36
N VAL A 673 -34.42 31.90 -13.14
CA VAL A 673 -35.07 30.66 -12.71
C VAL A 673 -35.70 30.82 -11.32
N ALA A 674 -36.72 30.02 -11.02
CA ALA A 674 -37.36 30.05 -9.70
C ALA A 674 -36.50 29.44 -8.58
N ASN A 675 -35.47 28.66 -8.93
CA ASN A 675 -34.48 28.14 -7.99
C ASN A 675 -33.16 27.80 -8.71
N ALA A 676 -32.10 28.58 -8.45
CA ALA A 676 -30.81 28.43 -9.10
C ALA A 676 -30.06 27.17 -8.66
N ARG A 677 -30.30 26.68 -7.43
CA ARG A 677 -29.66 25.46 -6.90
C ARG A 677 -30.21 24.18 -7.52
N ASN A 678 -31.52 24.10 -7.75
CA ASN A 678 -32.16 23.03 -8.50
C ASN A 678 -31.70 23.05 -9.96
N THR A 679 -31.71 24.22 -10.60
CA THR A 679 -31.23 24.40 -11.98
C THR A 679 -29.75 24.00 -12.11
N MET A 680 -28.91 24.29 -11.11
CA MET A 680 -27.51 23.84 -11.07
C MET A 680 -27.39 22.30 -11.05
N ALA A 681 -28.24 21.60 -10.29
CA ALA A 681 -28.26 20.14 -10.31
C ALA A 681 -28.71 19.59 -11.67
N ASP A 682 -29.80 20.13 -12.22
CA ASP A 682 -30.38 19.71 -13.50
C ASP A 682 -29.39 19.92 -14.66
N PHE A 683 -28.74 21.09 -14.72
CA PHE A 683 -27.75 21.43 -15.73
C PHE A 683 -26.45 20.62 -15.56
N ALA A 684 -25.99 20.37 -14.33
CA ALA A 684 -24.82 19.52 -14.09
C ALA A 684 -25.10 18.06 -14.50
N ALA A 685 -26.28 17.52 -14.18
CA ALA A 685 -26.71 16.20 -14.62
C ALA A 685 -26.76 16.10 -16.16
N ALA A 686 -27.28 17.13 -16.84
CA ALA A 686 -27.29 17.19 -18.30
C ALA A 686 -25.86 17.26 -18.89
N PHE A 687 -25.06 18.25 -18.46
CA PHE A 687 -23.72 18.54 -18.98
C PHE A 687 -22.75 17.36 -18.80
N TYR A 688 -22.76 16.71 -17.64
CA TYR A 688 -21.94 15.53 -17.36
C TYR A 688 -22.56 14.20 -17.83
N GLN A 689 -23.64 14.26 -18.63
CA GLN A 689 -24.29 13.12 -19.29
C GLN A 689 -24.81 12.06 -18.31
N ASN A 690 -25.47 12.53 -17.25
CA ASN A 690 -26.19 11.78 -16.22
C ASN A 690 -25.34 10.61 -15.65
N PRO A 691 -24.15 10.89 -15.09
CA PRO A 691 -23.13 9.87 -14.82
C PRO A 691 -23.57 8.82 -13.80
N ALA A 692 -24.42 9.21 -12.83
CA ALA A 692 -25.06 8.30 -11.89
C ALA A 692 -25.80 7.13 -12.56
N ARG A 693 -26.42 7.35 -13.74
CA ARG A 693 -27.14 6.29 -14.49
C ARG A 693 -26.22 5.21 -15.07
N ALA A 694 -24.92 5.46 -15.16
CA ALA A 694 -23.91 4.54 -15.72
C ALA A 694 -23.02 3.86 -14.65
N LEU A 695 -23.27 4.15 -13.36
CA LEU A 695 -22.57 3.61 -12.21
C LEU A 695 -23.55 2.92 -11.26
N LYS A 696 -23.09 1.93 -10.49
CA LYS A 696 -23.79 1.42 -9.31
C LYS A 696 -23.65 2.40 -8.15
N ILE A 697 -24.74 3.03 -7.70
CA ILE A 697 -24.67 4.07 -6.66
C ILE A 697 -25.32 3.57 -5.37
N ALA A 698 -24.57 3.60 -4.27
CA ALA A 698 -25.06 3.38 -2.92
C ALA A 698 -24.97 4.68 -2.10
N GLY A 699 -26.11 5.26 -1.73
CA GLY A 699 -26.17 6.46 -0.90
C GLY A 699 -26.54 6.11 0.54
N VAL A 700 -25.79 6.61 1.52
CA VAL A 700 -26.01 6.31 2.95
C VAL A 700 -26.46 7.55 3.71
N THR A 701 -27.65 7.52 4.31
CA THR A 701 -28.14 8.55 5.23
C THR A 701 -28.48 7.98 6.61
N GLY A 702 -28.64 8.90 7.57
CA GLY A 702 -28.82 8.62 9.00
C GLY A 702 -28.05 9.61 9.87
N THR A 703 -28.15 9.50 11.20
CA THR A 703 -27.30 10.27 12.12
C THR A 703 -25.91 9.64 12.17
N ASN A 704 -25.80 8.43 12.72
CA ASN A 704 -24.53 7.72 12.92
C ASN A 704 -24.31 6.59 11.90
N GLY A 705 -23.05 6.16 11.70
CA GLY A 705 -22.70 5.01 10.85
C GLY A 705 -22.56 5.27 9.34
N LYS A 706 -22.87 6.48 8.86
CA LYS A 706 -22.80 6.87 7.42
C LYS A 706 -21.44 6.57 6.79
N THR A 707 -20.37 7.16 7.33
CA THR A 707 -18.99 6.98 6.86
C THR A 707 -18.60 5.50 6.85
N THR A 708 -18.79 4.79 7.97
CA THR A 708 -18.35 3.39 8.09
C THR A 708 -19.08 2.48 7.11
N THR A 709 -20.39 2.66 6.95
CA THR A 709 -21.20 1.90 5.97
C THR A 709 -20.73 2.18 4.54
N ALA A 710 -20.45 3.45 4.18
CA ALA A 710 -19.95 3.79 2.84
C ALA A 710 -18.57 3.17 2.54
N PHE A 711 -17.65 3.18 3.51
CA PHE A 711 -16.35 2.51 3.40
C PHE A 711 -16.49 0.98 3.27
N LEU A 712 -17.35 0.34 4.07
CA LEU A 712 -17.62 -1.09 3.98
C LEU A 712 -18.25 -1.50 2.64
N ILE A 713 -19.17 -0.67 2.10
CA ILE A 713 -19.72 -0.89 0.75
C ILE A 713 -18.61 -0.80 -0.31
N LYS A 714 -17.73 0.22 -0.25
CA LYS A 714 -16.59 0.33 -1.16
C LYS A 714 -15.67 -0.89 -1.06
N HIS A 715 -15.32 -1.32 0.15
CA HIS A 715 -14.48 -2.49 0.40
C HIS A 715 -15.06 -3.77 -0.23
N ILE A 716 -16.36 -4.04 -0.02
CA ILE A 716 -17.07 -5.16 -0.65
C ILE A 716 -17.07 -5.05 -2.18
N CYS A 717 -17.25 -3.84 -2.74
CA CYS A 717 -17.24 -3.63 -4.19
C CYS A 717 -15.85 -3.90 -4.80
N GLU A 718 -14.77 -3.38 -4.22
CA GLU A 718 -13.40 -3.62 -4.70
C GLU A 718 -13.01 -5.11 -4.59
N ALA A 719 -13.36 -5.77 -3.48
CA ALA A 719 -13.17 -7.21 -3.32
C ALA A 719 -13.95 -8.03 -4.37
N ALA A 720 -15.13 -7.54 -4.79
CA ALA A 720 -15.91 -8.10 -5.89
C ALA A 720 -15.45 -7.64 -7.30
N GLN A 721 -14.29 -6.96 -7.42
CA GLN A 721 -13.73 -6.39 -8.66
C GLN A 721 -14.63 -5.33 -9.34
N LEU A 722 -15.57 -4.75 -8.60
CA LEU A 722 -16.47 -3.70 -9.02
C LEU A 722 -15.91 -2.33 -8.59
N ARG A 723 -14.84 -1.88 -9.26
CA ARG A 723 -14.10 -0.63 -8.95
C ARG A 723 -15.01 0.52 -8.51
N CYS A 724 -14.81 1.05 -7.31
CA CYS A 724 -15.79 1.85 -6.59
C CYS A 724 -15.21 3.21 -6.16
N GLY A 725 -15.85 4.31 -6.55
CA GLY A 725 -15.56 5.62 -5.99
C GLY A 725 -16.08 5.78 -4.56
N LEU A 726 -15.61 6.83 -3.87
CA LEU A 726 -16.09 7.23 -2.55
C LEU A 726 -16.38 8.73 -2.52
N LEU A 727 -17.50 9.14 -1.93
CA LEU A 727 -17.78 10.53 -1.56
C LEU A 727 -18.24 10.57 -0.10
N GLY A 728 -17.40 11.03 0.84
CA GLY A 728 -17.77 11.05 2.25
C GLY A 728 -17.03 12.10 3.07
N THR A 729 -17.21 12.02 4.39
CA THR A 729 -16.68 12.99 5.36
C THR A 729 -15.16 12.99 5.41
N VAL A 730 -14.53 11.82 5.26
CA VAL A 730 -13.06 11.65 5.39
C VAL A 730 -12.32 12.12 4.14
N ARG A 731 -12.79 11.73 2.96
CA ARG A 731 -12.13 11.97 1.66
C ARG A 731 -13.05 11.67 0.49
N TYR A 732 -12.67 12.12 -0.70
CA TYR A 732 -13.24 11.70 -1.98
C TYR A 732 -12.24 10.79 -2.71
N GLU A 733 -12.71 9.69 -3.32
CA GLU A 733 -11.87 8.76 -4.09
C GLU A 733 -12.43 8.61 -5.51
N ILE A 734 -11.67 9.09 -6.50
CA ILE A 734 -12.05 9.22 -7.91
C ILE A 734 -11.10 8.35 -8.75
N GLY A 735 -11.39 7.05 -8.84
CA GLY A 735 -10.43 6.08 -9.34
C GLY A 735 -9.24 5.99 -8.37
N ASP A 736 -8.03 6.20 -8.87
CA ASP A 736 -6.80 6.22 -8.05
C ASP A 736 -6.54 7.57 -7.36
N ARG A 737 -7.33 8.61 -7.66
CA ARG A 737 -7.16 9.96 -7.10
C ARG A 737 -7.91 10.09 -5.78
N VAL A 738 -7.16 10.25 -4.68
CA VAL A 738 -7.71 10.63 -3.37
C VAL A 738 -7.66 12.15 -3.23
N LEU A 739 -8.75 12.78 -2.80
CA LEU A 739 -8.86 14.21 -2.55
C LEU A 739 -9.38 14.46 -1.12
N PRO A 740 -8.92 15.53 -0.42
CA PRO A 740 -9.47 15.89 0.88
C PRO A 740 -10.94 16.30 0.75
N ALA A 741 -11.77 15.88 1.70
CA ALA A 741 -13.19 16.25 1.71
C ALA A 741 -13.38 17.65 2.32
N SER A 742 -14.12 18.51 1.61
CA SER A 742 -14.52 19.83 2.14
C SER A 742 -15.89 19.79 2.85
N ARG A 743 -16.68 18.75 2.57
CA ARG A 743 -18.03 18.48 3.09
C ARG A 743 -18.33 16.98 3.00
N THR A 744 -19.12 16.43 3.94
CA THR A 744 -19.67 15.06 3.87
C THR A 744 -20.38 14.75 2.53
N THR A 745 -21.05 15.76 1.97
CA THR A 745 -21.65 15.69 0.63
C THR A 745 -21.33 17.01 -0.10
N PRO A 746 -20.64 17.00 -1.26
CA PRO A 746 -20.35 18.19 -2.09
C PRO A 746 -21.60 18.90 -2.60
N GLU A 747 -21.47 20.03 -3.31
CA GLU A 747 -22.61 20.63 -4.04
C GLU A 747 -23.00 19.79 -5.27
N SER A 748 -24.22 19.94 -5.77
CA SER A 748 -24.74 19.11 -6.88
C SER A 748 -23.86 19.15 -8.13
N LEU A 749 -23.26 20.32 -8.43
CA LEU A 749 -22.29 20.45 -9.51
C LEU A 749 -21.06 19.55 -9.29
N ASP A 750 -20.45 19.61 -8.11
CA ASP A 750 -19.27 18.79 -7.78
C ASP A 750 -19.64 17.30 -7.78
N VAL A 751 -20.81 16.92 -7.26
CA VAL A 751 -21.26 15.51 -7.22
C VAL A 751 -21.38 14.95 -8.64
N HIS A 752 -22.03 15.66 -9.56
CA HIS A 752 -22.14 15.20 -10.96
C HIS A 752 -20.78 15.23 -11.68
N GLU A 753 -19.93 16.24 -11.44
CA GLU A 753 -18.56 16.25 -11.99
C GLU A 753 -17.75 15.04 -11.50
N MET A 754 -17.73 14.78 -10.18
CA MET A 754 -16.95 13.70 -9.58
C MET A 754 -17.44 12.32 -10.04
N LEU A 755 -18.77 12.10 -10.12
CA LEU A 755 -19.33 10.87 -10.67
C LEU A 755 -18.96 10.68 -12.16
N TRP A 756 -18.88 11.76 -12.95
CA TRP A 756 -18.38 11.71 -14.33
C TRP A 756 -16.87 11.41 -14.40
N GLN A 757 -16.06 12.01 -13.52
CA GLN A 757 -14.62 11.69 -13.42
C GLN A 757 -14.40 10.22 -12.99
N MET A 758 -15.22 9.67 -12.08
CA MET A 758 -15.19 8.26 -11.67
C MET A 758 -15.54 7.33 -12.84
N ARG A 759 -16.64 7.59 -13.54
CA ARG A 759 -17.05 6.85 -14.76
C ARG A 759 -15.93 6.88 -15.81
N SER A 760 -15.29 8.04 -15.99
CA SER A 760 -14.20 8.24 -16.95
C SER A 760 -12.88 7.57 -16.52
N ALA A 761 -12.64 7.43 -15.21
CA ALA A 761 -11.58 6.59 -14.65
C ALA A 761 -11.92 5.08 -14.67
N GLY A 762 -13.06 4.69 -15.25
CA GLY A 762 -13.45 3.29 -15.40
C GLY A 762 -14.07 2.65 -14.15
N CYS A 763 -14.37 3.44 -13.10
CA CYS A 763 -15.17 2.95 -11.98
C CYS A 763 -16.53 2.42 -12.47
N LYS A 764 -17.06 1.45 -11.73
CA LYS A 764 -18.36 0.82 -11.95
C LYS A 764 -19.34 1.05 -10.80
N ALA A 765 -18.85 1.41 -9.62
CA ALA A 765 -19.66 1.78 -8.47
C ALA A 765 -19.22 3.12 -7.85
N CYS A 766 -20.05 3.67 -6.96
CA CYS A 766 -19.70 4.70 -5.99
C CYS A 766 -20.51 4.49 -4.71
N ALA A 767 -19.83 4.53 -3.56
CA ALA A 767 -20.46 4.65 -2.25
C ALA A 767 -20.41 6.12 -1.81
N MET A 768 -21.51 6.69 -1.31
CA MET A 768 -21.55 8.10 -0.90
C MET A 768 -22.34 8.37 0.38
N GLU A 769 -21.85 9.30 1.20
CA GLU A 769 -22.58 9.82 2.36
C GLU A 769 -23.58 10.91 1.94
N VAL A 770 -24.85 10.71 2.27
CA VAL A 770 -25.95 11.62 1.94
C VAL A 770 -26.43 12.30 3.23
N SER A 771 -25.90 13.49 3.50
CA SER A 771 -26.27 14.30 4.66
C SER A 771 -27.69 14.87 4.54
N SER A 772 -28.37 15.12 5.67
CA SER A 772 -29.69 15.77 5.67
C SER A 772 -29.64 17.20 5.10
N HIS A 773 -28.55 17.93 5.39
CA HIS A 773 -28.22 19.20 4.76
C HIS A 773 -28.20 19.10 3.22
N ALA A 774 -27.63 18.02 2.66
CA ALA A 774 -27.60 17.79 1.22
C ALA A 774 -28.99 17.52 0.63
N LEU A 775 -29.86 16.80 1.35
CA LEU A 775 -31.24 16.50 0.92
C LEU A 775 -32.18 17.72 1.07
N VAL A 776 -31.95 18.59 2.05
CA VAL A 776 -32.65 19.89 2.13
C VAL A 776 -32.20 20.82 0.99
N GLN A 777 -30.91 20.83 0.67
CA GLN A 777 -30.29 21.68 -0.35
C GLN A 777 -30.20 21.03 -1.74
N ALA A 778 -30.94 19.94 -2.00
CA ALA A 778 -31.01 19.24 -3.29
C ALA A 778 -29.64 18.86 -3.92
N ARG A 779 -28.58 18.67 -3.13
CA ARG A 779 -27.22 18.42 -3.64
C ARG A 779 -27.04 17.04 -4.30
N VAL A 780 -27.98 16.12 -4.09
CA VAL A 780 -28.00 14.78 -4.73
C VAL A 780 -29.13 14.64 -5.77
N ARG A 781 -29.73 15.76 -6.19
CA ARG A 781 -30.79 15.78 -7.21
C ARG A 781 -30.30 15.23 -8.56
N ASP A 782 -31.16 14.42 -9.19
CA ASP A 782 -30.88 13.57 -10.38
C ASP A 782 -29.70 12.58 -10.21
N VAL A 783 -29.22 12.31 -8.98
CA VAL A 783 -28.36 11.15 -8.67
C VAL A 783 -29.24 9.92 -8.43
N GLU A 784 -29.39 9.07 -9.44
CA GLU A 784 -30.16 7.82 -9.28
C GLU A 784 -29.36 6.74 -8.54
N PHE A 785 -29.91 6.23 -7.44
CA PHE A 785 -29.39 5.19 -6.57
C PHE A 785 -29.79 3.79 -7.03
N ASP A 786 -28.92 2.82 -6.80
CA ASP A 786 -29.24 1.39 -6.80
C ASP A 786 -29.58 0.91 -5.39
N ALA A 787 -28.90 1.48 -4.38
CA ALA A 787 -29.20 1.29 -2.96
C ALA A 787 -29.31 2.64 -2.25
N ALA A 788 -30.41 2.87 -1.53
CA ALA A 788 -30.56 3.99 -0.60
C ALA A 788 -30.64 3.45 0.83
N ILE A 789 -29.64 3.76 1.66
CA ILE A 789 -29.45 3.17 2.97
C ILE A 789 -29.88 4.16 4.07
N PHE A 790 -30.72 3.72 5.01
CA PHE A 790 -31.02 4.44 6.26
C PHE A 790 -30.45 3.68 7.45
N THR A 791 -29.53 4.30 8.19
CA THR A 791 -28.83 3.66 9.32
C THR A 791 -29.54 3.82 10.67
N ASN A 792 -29.91 5.05 11.03
CA ASN A 792 -30.58 5.42 12.29
C ASN A 792 -30.93 6.93 12.31
N LEU A 793 -31.76 7.36 13.26
CA LEU A 793 -32.02 8.77 13.56
C LEU A 793 -32.07 9.07 15.08
N THR A 794 -30.91 9.45 15.63
CA THR A 794 -30.79 10.10 16.96
C THR A 794 -30.72 11.62 16.83
N GLN A 795 -30.85 12.34 17.95
CA GLN A 795 -30.85 13.80 18.03
C GLN A 795 -29.49 14.41 17.61
N ASP A 796 -29.50 15.15 16.50
CA ASP A 796 -28.35 15.86 15.93
C ASP A 796 -28.89 16.99 15.01
N HIS A 797 -28.05 17.95 14.65
CA HIS A 797 -28.31 19.00 13.65
C HIS A 797 -29.58 19.85 13.88
N LEU A 798 -30.11 19.95 15.12
CA LEU A 798 -31.31 20.75 15.41
C LEU A 798 -31.06 22.27 15.36
N ASP A 799 -29.80 22.70 15.40
CA ASP A 799 -29.40 24.06 15.04
C ASP A 799 -29.82 24.43 13.61
N TYR A 800 -29.77 23.47 12.67
CA TYR A 800 -30.29 23.63 11.32
C TYR A 800 -31.76 23.25 11.20
N HIS A 801 -32.13 22.01 11.57
CA HIS A 801 -33.46 21.44 11.31
C HIS A 801 -34.57 21.89 12.26
N LYS A 802 -34.24 22.49 13.42
CA LYS A 802 -35.13 22.97 14.49
C LYS A 802 -35.90 21.88 15.25
N THR A 803 -36.47 20.88 14.57
CA THR A 803 -37.17 19.75 15.23
C THR A 803 -36.73 18.38 14.69
N MET A 804 -37.02 17.32 15.44
CA MET A 804 -36.70 15.94 15.04
C MET A 804 -37.54 15.47 13.84
N GLU A 805 -38.75 16.01 13.69
CA GLU A 805 -39.69 15.72 12.61
C GLU A 805 -39.18 16.34 11.31
N ALA A 806 -38.72 17.59 11.35
CA ALA A 806 -38.07 18.23 10.22
C ALA A 806 -36.74 17.54 9.83
N TYR A 807 -35.99 17.04 10.82
CA TYR A 807 -34.76 16.26 10.58
C TYR A 807 -35.06 14.87 9.99
N PHE A 808 -36.17 14.23 10.40
CA PHE A 808 -36.69 13.00 9.80
C PHE A 808 -37.14 13.22 8.36
N GLU A 809 -38.02 14.19 8.08
CA GLU A 809 -38.48 14.51 6.73
C GLU A 809 -37.32 14.86 5.80
N ALA A 810 -36.30 15.57 6.30
CA ALA A 810 -35.09 15.85 5.55
C ALA A 810 -34.35 14.58 5.07
N LYS A 811 -34.35 13.49 5.85
CA LYS A 811 -33.80 12.18 5.42
C LYS A 811 -34.81 11.38 4.58
N ALA A 812 -36.10 11.45 4.91
CA ALA A 812 -37.18 10.76 4.19
C ALA A 812 -37.26 11.18 2.71
N ARG A 813 -36.87 12.42 2.37
CA ARG A 813 -36.69 12.90 0.99
C ARG A 813 -35.90 11.95 0.11
N MET A 814 -34.86 11.29 0.62
CA MET A 814 -34.05 10.35 -0.17
C MET A 814 -34.87 9.15 -0.69
N PHE A 815 -35.89 8.73 0.06
CA PHE A 815 -36.77 7.62 -0.29
C PHE A 815 -37.91 8.07 -1.21
N SER A 816 -38.37 9.32 -1.09
CA SER A 816 -39.20 9.98 -2.10
C SER A 816 -38.46 10.15 -3.44
N GLU A 817 -37.19 10.52 -3.42
CA GLU A 817 -36.34 10.61 -4.61
C GLU A 817 -36.09 9.23 -5.23
N LEU A 818 -35.87 8.19 -4.41
CA LEU A 818 -35.76 6.79 -4.88
C LEU A 818 -37.05 6.33 -5.60
N ALA A 819 -38.22 6.72 -5.09
CA ALA A 819 -39.51 6.41 -5.71
C ALA A 819 -39.74 7.14 -7.05
N ALA A 820 -39.08 8.29 -7.25
CA ALA A 820 -39.23 9.14 -8.43
C ALA A 820 -38.16 8.90 -9.52
N GLN A 821 -37.33 7.85 -9.39
CA GLN A 821 -36.22 7.60 -10.33
C GLN A 821 -36.71 7.21 -11.74
N LYS A 822 -36.10 7.83 -12.75
CA LYS A 822 -36.53 7.72 -14.15
C LYS A 822 -35.94 6.51 -14.88
N LYS A 823 -34.77 6.00 -14.45
CA LYS A 823 -34.02 4.95 -15.17
C LYS A 823 -33.64 3.74 -14.31
N LYS A 824 -33.39 3.92 -13.01
CA LYS A 824 -33.05 2.84 -12.08
C LYS A 824 -34.23 2.47 -11.17
N GLN A 825 -34.50 1.17 -11.08
CA GLN A 825 -35.28 0.57 -9.99
C GLN A 825 -34.33 0.30 -8.81
N GLY A 826 -34.11 1.31 -7.97
CA GLY A 826 -33.26 1.18 -6.78
C GLY A 826 -34.00 0.52 -5.61
N LYS A 827 -33.25 0.02 -4.63
CA LYS A 827 -33.77 -0.62 -3.41
C LYS A 827 -33.47 0.21 -2.16
N ALA A 828 -34.46 0.37 -1.29
CA ALA A 828 -34.26 0.95 0.03
C ALA A 828 -33.71 -0.12 0.98
N ILE A 829 -32.67 0.21 1.76
CA ILE A 829 -32.02 -0.67 2.73
C ILE A 829 -32.18 0.00 4.11
N ILE A 830 -33.06 -0.54 4.94
CA ILE A 830 -33.53 0.18 6.14
C ILE A 830 -33.28 -0.65 7.40
N ASN A 831 -32.66 -0.03 8.41
CA ASN A 831 -32.58 -0.59 9.75
C ASN A 831 -33.99 -0.69 10.36
N LEU A 832 -34.46 -1.91 10.63
CA LEU A 832 -35.81 -2.14 11.16
C LEU A 832 -35.89 -1.93 12.68
N ASP A 833 -34.75 -2.04 13.39
CA ASP A 833 -34.69 -1.86 14.84
C ASP A 833 -34.68 -0.36 15.24
N ASP A 834 -34.51 0.56 14.27
CA ASP A 834 -34.69 2.00 14.47
C ASP A 834 -36.16 2.40 14.26
N ARG A 835 -36.74 3.13 15.23
CA ARG A 835 -38.17 3.54 15.21
C ARG A 835 -38.56 4.36 13.97
N TYR A 836 -37.65 5.17 13.43
CA TYR A 836 -37.87 5.96 12.23
C TYR A 836 -37.63 5.13 10.97
N GLY A 837 -36.76 4.12 11.04
CA GLY A 837 -36.65 3.08 10.03
C GLY A 837 -37.99 2.35 9.81
N ALA A 838 -38.64 1.90 10.89
CA ALA A 838 -39.98 1.31 10.83
C ALA A 838 -41.04 2.26 10.22
N GLN A 839 -40.95 3.57 10.47
CA GLN A 839 -41.81 4.58 9.81
C GLN A 839 -41.52 4.69 8.30
N LEU A 840 -40.26 4.65 7.87
CA LEU A 840 -39.90 4.63 6.45
C LEU A 840 -40.41 3.38 5.74
N VAL A 841 -40.29 2.19 6.35
CA VAL A 841 -40.88 0.94 5.83
C VAL A 841 -42.38 1.10 5.65
N THR A 842 -43.08 1.61 6.66
CA THR A 842 -44.53 1.83 6.64
C THR A 842 -44.97 2.82 5.56
N ARG A 843 -44.23 3.93 5.40
CA ARG A 843 -44.55 5.01 4.45
C ARG A 843 -44.26 4.65 3.00
N PHE A 844 -43.17 3.91 2.73
CA PHE A 844 -42.68 3.70 1.37
C PHE A 844 -42.80 2.25 0.87
N GLY A 845 -43.13 1.26 1.71
CA GLY A 845 -43.15 -0.16 1.35
C GLY A 845 -44.16 -0.58 0.26
N LYS A 846 -45.06 0.31 -0.16
CA LYS A 846 -45.95 0.14 -1.33
C LYS A 846 -45.43 0.81 -2.61
N ALA A 847 -44.42 1.67 -2.52
CA ALA A 847 -43.93 2.52 -3.61
C ALA A 847 -42.51 2.14 -4.08
N ILE A 848 -41.66 1.61 -3.21
CA ILE A 848 -40.29 1.19 -3.53
C ILE A 848 -40.01 -0.23 -3.02
N PRO A 849 -39.15 -1.01 -3.71
CA PRO A 849 -38.61 -2.23 -3.15
C PRO A 849 -37.79 -1.93 -1.89
N ILE A 850 -38.11 -2.60 -0.78
CA ILE A 850 -37.40 -2.46 0.50
C ILE A 850 -36.65 -3.76 0.80
N THR A 851 -35.49 -3.65 1.45
CA THR A 851 -34.94 -4.71 2.29
C THR A 851 -34.67 -4.18 3.69
N THR A 852 -35.06 -4.97 4.68
CA THR A 852 -34.85 -4.67 6.10
C THR A 852 -33.58 -5.33 6.62
N TYR A 853 -32.92 -4.70 7.60
CA TYR A 853 -31.82 -5.32 8.33
C TYR A 853 -31.90 -4.99 9.83
N GLY A 854 -31.26 -5.82 10.66
CA GLY A 854 -31.26 -5.65 12.12
C GLY A 854 -30.90 -6.92 12.89
N LEU A 855 -31.27 -6.96 14.16
CA LEU A 855 -31.20 -8.09 15.08
C LEU A 855 -32.59 -8.72 15.28
N GLY A 856 -33.64 -7.91 15.14
CA GLY A 856 -35.05 -8.32 15.22
C GLY A 856 -35.40 -9.46 14.27
N VAL A 857 -36.34 -10.32 14.68
CA VAL A 857 -36.74 -11.55 13.96
C VAL A 857 -37.44 -11.32 12.60
N HIS A 858 -37.74 -10.07 12.25
CA HIS A 858 -38.44 -9.69 11.02
C HIS A 858 -37.55 -8.93 10.00
N ALA A 859 -36.23 -8.94 10.20
CA ALA A 859 -35.26 -8.37 9.25
C ALA A 859 -34.89 -9.37 8.13
N ASP A 860 -34.85 -8.94 6.87
CA ASP A 860 -34.39 -9.76 5.73
C ASP A 860 -32.91 -10.17 5.85
N PHE A 861 -32.09 -9.24 6.38
CA PHE A 861 -30.68 -9.41 6.70
C PHE A 861 -30.53 -9.28 8.21
N ARG A 862 -30.61 -10.42 8.90
CA ARG A 862 -30.64 -10.48 10.36
C ARG A 862 -29.31 -10.94 10.93
N ALA A 863 -28.76 -10.23 11.91
CA ALA A 863 -27.68 -10.74 12.73
C ALA A 863 -28.19 -11.42 14.02
N SER A 864 -27.58 -12.54 14.38
CA SER A 864 -27.79 -13.28 15.62
C SER A 864 -26.43 -13.76 16.16
N ASN A 865 -26.40 -14.30 17.39
CA ASN A 865 -25.19 -14.87 18.01
C ASN A 865 -23.97 -13.92 18.02
N VAL A 866 -24.21 -12.61 18.22
CA VAL A 866 -23.18 -11.56 18.22
C VAL A 866 -22.18 -11.77 19.37
N ARG A 867 -20.89 -11.67 19.06
CA ARG A 867 -19.77 -11.68 19.99
C ARG A 867 -18.80 -10.56 19.61
N ILE A 868 -18.39 -9.76 20.58
CA ILE A 868 -17.47 -8.62 20.42
C ILE A 868 -16.28 -8.85 21.35
N ASP A 869 -15.06 -8.63 20.86
CA ASP A 869 -13.82 -8.77 21.62
C ASP A 869 -12.73 -7.81 21.10
N PHE A 870 -11.53 -7.88 21.70
CA PHE A 870 -10.39 -7.01 21.37
C PHE A 870 -9.74 -7.26 19.99
N HIS A 871 -10.29 -8.16 19.17
CA HIS A 871 -9.89 -8.44 17.79
C HIS A 871 -10.99 -8.11 16.77
N GLY A 872 -12.22 -7.79 17.21
CA GLY A 872 -13.31 -7.39 16.32
C GLY A 872 -14.68 -7.87 16.79
N THR A 873 -15.54 -8.15 15.82
CA THR A 873 -16.91 -8.64 16.03
C THR A 873 -17.15 -9.88 15.15
N SER A 874 -17.86 -10.86 15.69
CA SER A 874 -18.37 -12.00 14.92
C SER A 874 -19.84 -12.24 15.20
N TYR A 875 -20.60 -12.65 14.18
CA TYR A 875 -22.04 -12.88 14.29
C TYR A 875 -22.53 -13.82 13.19
N GLN A 876 -23.68 -14.43 13.40
CA GLN A 876 -24.40 -15.20 12.39
C GLN A 876 -25.31 -14.26 11.59
N LEU A 877 -25.10 -14.16 10.28
CA LEU A 877 -25.99 -13.48 9.34
C LEU A 877 -26.97 -14.48 8.74
N ASP A 878 -28.24 -14.34 9.03
CA ASP A 878 -29.33 -15.02 8.35
C ASP A 878 -29.87 -14.09 7.25
N ALA A 879 -29.76 -14.50 5.98
CA ALA A 879 -30.18 -13.73 4.82
C ALA A 879 -30.60 -14.63 3.64
N GLY A 880 -31.76 -14.34 3.03
CA GLY A 880 -32.25 -15.07 1.85
C GLY A 880 -32.44 -16.58 2.07
N GLY A 881 -32.90 -16.99 3.26
CA GLY A 881 -33.07 -18.39 3.63
C GLY A 881 -31.76 -19.18 3.85
N ARG A 882 -30.63 -18.48 3.97
CA ARG A 882 -29.31 -19.06 4.26
C ARG A 882 -28.66 -18.38 5.45
N SER A 883 -27.77 -19.10 6.13
CA SER A 883 -27.01 -18.60 7.27
C SER A 883 -25.51 -18.55 6.94
N TYR A 884 -24.83 -17.49 7.41
CA TYR A 884 -23.41 -17.22 7.15
C TYR A 884 -22.72 -16.77 8.45
N LEU A 885 -21.58 -17.34 8.80
CA LEU A 885 -20.76 -16.80 9.89
C LEU A 885 -19.97 -15.60 9.37
N VAL A 886 -20.29 -14.41 9.89
CA VAL A 886 -19.56 -13.17 9.62
C VAL A 886 -18.45 -13.02 10.65
N ARG A 887 -17.26 -12.63 10.18
CA ARG A 887 -16.18 -12.07 10.99
C ARG A 887 -15.89 -10.69 10.44
N LEU A 888 -15.70 -9.73 11.33
CA LEU A 888 -15.49 -8.32 11.01
C LEU A 888 -14.39 -7.80 11.97
N PRO A 889 -13.21 -7.36 11.50
CA PRO A 889 -12.15 -6.80 12.35
C PRO A 889 -12.47 -5.36 12.82
N LEU A 890 -13.75 -5.03 12.96
CA LEU A 890 -14.27 -3.78 13.53
C LEU A 890 -15.04 -4.11 14.81
N ILE A 891 -14.89 -3.26 15.82
CA ILE A 891 -15.40 -3.50 17.18
C ILE A 891 -16.73 -2.78 17.40
N GLY A 892 -17.58 -3.34 18.26
CA GLY A 892 -18.79 -2.69 18.78
C GLY A 892 -20.08 -3.08 18.06
N GLN A 893 -21.20 -3.12 18.80
CA GLN A 893 -22.49 -3.58 18.25
C GLN A 893 -22.98 -2.71 17.08
N PHE A 894 -22.66 -1.41 17.08
CA PHE A 894 -23.01 -0.52 15.96
C PHE A 894 -22.35 -0.94 14.62
N ASN A 895 -21.19 -1.61 14.68
CA ASN A 895 -20.52 -2.09 13.48
C ASN A 895 -21.17 -3.36 12.88
N VAL A 896 -21.95 -4.11 13.67
CA VAL A 896 -22.86 -5.14 13.14
C VAL A 896 -23.93 -4.50 12.24
N TYR A 897 -24.56 -3.40 12.70
CA TYR A 897 -25.54 -2.67 11.89
C TYR A 897 -24.90 -2.07 10.63
N ASN A 898 -23.70 -1.49 10.73
CA ASN A 898 -22.97 -0.97 9.55
C ASN A 898 -22.63 -2.08 8.53
N SER A 899 -22.20 -3.26 8.99
CA SER A 899 -21.85 -4.38 8.09
C SER A 899 -23.09 -5.07 7.52
N LEU A 900 -24.19 -5.18 8.27
CA LEU A 900 -25.50 -5.60 7.74
C LEU A 900 -25.97 -4.67 6.60
N ALA A 901 -25.95 -3.35 6.85
CA ALA A 901 -26.31 -2.34 5.87
C ALA A 901 -25.46 -2.44 4.60
N ALA A 902 -24.14 -2.60 4.77
CA ALA A 902 -23.20 -2.70 3.67
C ALA A 902 -23.39 -3.98 2.84
N VAL A 903 -23.62 -5.13 3.48
CA VAL A 903 -23.89 -6.41 2.79
C VAL A 903 -25.21 -6.36 2.02
N ALA A 904 -26.27 -5.80 2.61
CA ALA A 904 -27.57 -5.66 1.97
C ALA A 904 -27.53 -4.68 0.78
N ALA A 905 -26.81 -3.55 0.92
CA ALA A 905 -26.60 -2.59 -0.16
C ALA A 905 -25.75 -3.17 -1.30
N ALA A 906 -24.65 -3.86 -0.99
CA ALA A 906 -23.84 -4.57 -1.98
C ALA A 906 -24.66 -5.63 -2.72
N ASN A 907 -25.57 -6.32 -2.03
CA ASN A 907 -26.46 -7.30 -2.66
C ASN A 907 -27.50 -6.65 -3.59
N ALA A 908 -28.09 -5.51 -3.21
CA ALA A 908 -28.94 -4.72 -4.10
C ALA A 908 -28.18 -4.19 -5.35
N MET A 909 -26.88 -3.93 -5.24
CA MET A 909 -26.03 -3.59 -6.39
C MET A 909 -25.66 -4.80 -7.27
N GLY A 910 -25.92 -6.03 -6.82
CA GLY A 910 -25.74 -7.27 -7.59
C GLY A 910 -24.62 -8.21 -7.10
N ILE A 911 -24.03 -7.97 -5.93
CA ILE A 911 -22.95 -8.81 -5.36
C ILE A 911 -23.57 -9.95 -4.53
N GLU A 912 -23.10 -11.19 -4.70
CA GLU A 912 -23.59 -12.31 -3.88
C GLU A 912 -23.24 -12.13 -2.39
N VAL A 913 -24.19 -12.37 -1.50
CA VAL A 913 -24.03 -12.26 -0.03
C VAL A 913 -22.80 -13.03 0.48
N ARG A 914 -22.51 -14.20 -0.10
CA ARG A 914 -21.31 -14.99 0.24
C ARG A 914 -20.01 -14.21 -0.01
N ASN A 915 -19.93 -13.48 -1.13
CA ASN A 915 -18.75 -12.70 -1.49
C ASN A 915 -18.66 -11.44 -0.62
N CYS A 916 -19.79 -10.82 -0.27
CA CYS A 916 -19.83 -9.74 0.72
C CYS A 916 -19.27 -10.19 2.08
N VAL A 917 -19.70 -11.35 2.59
CA VAL A 917 -19.23 -11.90 3.88
C VAL A 917 -17.75 -12.27 3.83
N LEU A 918 -17.25 -12.83 2.73
CA LEU A 918 -15.82 -13.11 2.54
C LEU A 918 -14.98 -11.83 2.50
N ALA A 919 -15.49 -10.74 1.90
CA ALA A 919 -14.79 -9.46 1.87
C ALA A 919 -14.68 -8.82 3.27
N LEU A 920 -15.76 -8.86 4.07
CA LEU A 920 -15.80 -8.26 5.42
C LEU A 920 -14.73 -8.79 6.38
N ALA A 921 -14.31 -10.05 6.21
CA ALA A 921 -13.27 -10.67 7.05
C ALA A 921 -11.93 -9.90 7.00
N ASN A 922 -11.66 -9.20 5.90
CA ASN A 922 -10.45 -8.40 5.68
C ASN A 922 -10.77 -6.89 5.55
N ALA A 923 -11.88 -6.41 6.12
CA ALA A 923 -12.20 -4.98 6.12
C ALA A 923 -11.15 -4.19 6.93
N THR A 924 -10.74 -3.02 6.45
CA THR A 924 -9.87 -2.13 7.23
C THR A 924 -10.70 -1.31 8.22
N ALA A 925 -10.07 -0.85 9.30
CA ALA A 925 -10.60 0.27 10.07
C ALA A 925 -10.87 1.47 9.16
N VAL A 926 -11.85 2.30 9.54
CA VAL A 926 -12.18 3.52 8.82
C VAL A 926 -11.49 4.68 9.54
N PRO A 927 -10.73 5.54 8.83
CA PRO A 927 -9.92 6.56 9.47
C PRO A 927 -10.71 7.41 10.47
N GLY A 928 -10.22 7.50 11.70
CA GLY A 928 -10.84 8.23 12.79
C GLY A 928 -12.21 7.74 13.24
N ARG A 929 -12.54 6.44 13.08
CA ARG A 929 -13.83 5.84 13.46
C ARG A 929 -13.63 4.57 14.30
N LEU A 930 -13.46 4.74 15.61
CA LEU A 930 -12.94 3.75 16.57
C LEU A 930 -11.72 3.01 15.98
N GLU A 931 -10.80 3.78 15.40
CA GLU A 931 -9.64 3.27 14.69
C GLU A 931 -8.62 2.72 15.68
N ALA A 932 -8.41 1.40 15.66
CA ALA A 932 -7.44 0.73 16.52
C ALA A 932 -6.01 1.09 16.07
N VAL A 933 -5.26 1.78 16.92
CA VAL A 933 -3.84 2.05 16.67
C VAL A 933 -3.08 0.72 16.88
N PRO A 934 -2.39 0.16 15.86
CA PRO A 934 -1.75 -1.14 15.99
C PRO A 934 -0.65 -1.12 17.08
N ALA A 935 -0.77 -2.02 18.04
CA ALA A 935 0.13 -2.08 19.20
C ALA A 935 0.29 -3.51 19.72
N GLN A 936 1.54 -3.94 19.93
CA GLN A 936 1.88 -5.14 20.72
C GLN A 936 1.94 -4.80 22.22
N ARG A 937 0.84 -4.25 22.75
CA ARG A 937 0.68 -3.93 24.17
C ARG A 937 -0.48 -4.75 24.74
N GLN A 938 -0.47 -4.95 26.07
CA GLN A 938 -1.55 -5.64 26.78
C GLN A 938 -2.79 -4.75 26.99
N PHE A 939 -2.76 -3.49 26.54
CA PHE A 939 -3.87 -2.55 26.47
C PHE A 939 -4.18 -2.18 25.01
N ARG A 940 -5.32 -1.52 24.75
CA ARG A 940 -5.69 -1.01 23.43
C ARG A 940 -5.70 0.52 23.37
N VAL A 941 -5.50 1.07 22.18
CA VAL A 941 -5.63 2.49 21.88
C VAL A 941 -6.55 2.65 20.67
N PHE A 942 -7.57 3.51 20.79
CA PHE A 942 -8.50 3.84 19.71
C PHE A 942 -8.54 5.34 19.45
N VAL A 943 -8.69 5.73 18.18
CA VAL A 943 -8.89 7.12 17.76
C VAL A 943 -10.28 7.29 17.14
N ASP A 944 -11.05 8.30 17.57
CA ASP A 944 -12.41 8.56 17.06
C ASP A 944 -12.75 10.05 16.89
N TYR A 945 -13.59 10.34 15.89
CA TYR A 945 -14.11 11.66 15.55
C TYR A 945 -15.24 12.18 16.47
N ALA A 946 -15.45 11.56 17.64
CA ALA A 946 -16.45 11.96 18.63
C ALA A 946 -16.15 13.34 19.23
N HIS A 947 -16.80 14.37 18.68
CA HIS A 947 -16.64 15.78 19.07
C HIS A 947 -17.97 16.42 19.54
N THR A 948 -18.95 15.61 19.93
CA THR A 948 -20.22 16.01 20.58
C THR A 948 -20.49 15.10 21.78
N ASP A 949 -21.38 15.53 22.68
CA ASP A 949 -21.74 14.78 23.88
C ASP A 949 -22.41 13.44 23.58
N ASP A 950 -23.35 13.36 22.62
CA ASP A 950 -23.92 12.07 22.17
C ASP A 950 -22.87 11.15 21.52
N ALA A 951 -22.04 11.69 20.61
CA ALA A 951 -21.04 10.87 19.92
C ALA A 951 -20.01 10.30 20.91
N LEU A 952 -19.56 11.13 21.87
CA LEU A 952 -18.59 10.76 22.91
C LEU A 952 -19.18 9.73 23.87
N LEU A 953 -20.45 9.87 24.24
CA LEU A 953 -21.18 8.90 25.05
C LEU A 953 -21.29 7.52 24.36
N ASN A 954 -21.59 7.51 23.06
CA ASN A 954 -21.79 6.28 22.31
C ASN A 954 -20.47 5.52 22.04
N VAL A 955 -19.37 6.22 21.74
CA VAL A 955 -18.05 5.57 21.62
C VAL A 955 -17.53 5.09 22.97
N ILE A 956 -17.73 5.84 24.06
CA ILE A 956 -17.34 5.43 25.42
C ILE A 956 -18.11 4.17 25.87
N LYS A 957 -19.43 4.12 25.63
CA LYS A 957 -20.23 2.90 25.88
C LYS A 957 -19.68 1.68 25.14
N THR A 958 -19.30 1.86 23.87
CA THR A 958 -18.69 0.79 23.07
C THR A 958 -17.35 0.33 23.65
N CYS A 959 -16.51 1.25 24.12
CA CYS A 959 -15.28 0.89 24.83
C CYS A 959 -15.55 0.15 26.16
N ARG A 960 -16.67 0.43 26.83
CA ARG A 960 -17.08 -0.30 28.05
C ARG A 960 -17.64 -1.70 27.78
N GLU A 961 -18.30 -1.94 26.64
CA GLU A 961 -18.77 -3.29 26.22
C GLU A 961 -17.64 -4.32 26.17
N LEU A 962 -16.39 -3.88 25.94
CA LEU A 962 -15.19 -4.72 25.91
C LEU A 962 -14.69 -5.18 27.29
N ASN A 963 -15.29 -4.70 28.39
CA ASN A 963 -14.86 -4.95 29.77
C ASN A 963 -13.34 -4.67 30.00
N PRO A 964 -12.88 -3.42 29.76
CA PRO A 964 -11.52 -2.99 30.09
C PRO A 964 -11.27 -2.99 31.61
N ALA A 965 -10.00 -3.02 32.01
CA ALA A 965 -9.61 -2.81 33.41
C ALA A 965 -9.83 -1.33 33.80
N ARG A 966 -9.32 -0.39 33.00
CA ARG A 966 -9.64 1.04 33.06
C ARG A 966 -9.91 1.60 31.66
N LEU A 967 -10.80 2.59 31.57
CA LEU A 967 -11.01 3.42 30.38
C LEU A 967 -10.43 4.82 30.60
N ILE A 968 -9.36 5.13 29.86
CA ILE A 968 -8.67 6.42 29.85
C ILE A 968 -9.15 7.19 28.61
N VAL A 969 -9.61 8.43 28.77
CA VAL A 969 -10.12 9.25 27.65
C VAL A 969 -9.32 10.54 27.49
N VAL A 970 -8.69 10.71 26.32
CA VAL A 970 -8.01 11.95 25.92
C VAL A 970 -8.93 12.72 24.97
N PHE A 971 -9.36 13.93 25.34
CA PHE A 971 -10.30 14.69 24.51
C PHE A 971 -10.13 16.21 24.65
N GLY A 972 -10.67 16.94 23.67
CA GLY A 972 -10.72 18.40 23.65
C GLY A 972 -11.99 18.92 23.02
N CYS A 973 -12.07 20.24 22.83
CA CYS A 973 -13.16 20.90 22.10
C CYS A 973 -12.62 21.90 21.09
N GLY A 974 -13.26 21.99 19.92
CA GLY A 974 -12.91 22.98 18.91
C GLY A 974 -13.35 24.40 19.29
N GLY A 975 -12.46 25.37 19.07
CA GLY A 975 -12.76 26.80 19.16
C GLY A 975 -13.52 27.34 17.95
N ASN A 976 -14.12 28.51 18.14
CA ASN A 976 -15.10 29.17 17.26
C ASN A 976 -16.28 28.24 16.88
N ARG A 977 -16.79 27.50 17.86
CA ARG A 977 -17.95 26.58 17.77
C ARG A 977 -18.87 26.78 18.96
N ASP A 978 -20.01 26.08 18.96
CA ASP A 978 -20.93 26.02 20.11
C ASP A 978 -20.18 25.75 21.43
N LYS A 979 -20.36 26.65 22.41
CA LYS A 979 -19.85 26.52 23.77
C LYS A 979 -20.73 25.63 24.65
N THR A 980 -22.03 25.53 24.39
CA THR A 980 -22.98 24.85 25.28
C THR A 980 -22.73 23.34 25.38
N LYS A 981 -22.09 22.73 24.38
CA LYS A 981 -21.65 21.33 24.43
C LYS A 981 -20.39 21.08 25.26
N ARG A 982 -19.54 22.10 25.52
CA ARG A 982 -18.25 21.93 26.22
C ARG A 982 -18.41 21.30 27.61
N PRO A 983 -19.26 21.81 28.52
CA PRO A 983 -19.48 21.18 29.83
C PRO A 983 -20.30 19.88 29.72
N ARG A 984 -21.12 19.69 28.67
CA ARG A 984 -21.86 18.43 28.43
C ARG A 984 -20.93 17.29 28.04
N MET A 985 -19.97 17.55 27.16
CA MET A 985 -18.90 16.61 26.81
C MET A 985 -18.05 16.26 28.03
N GLY A 986 -17.71 17.26 28.86
CA GLY A 986 -17.05 17.01 30.15
C GLY A 986 -17.85 16.06 31.04
N ALA A 987 -19.15 16.34 31.27
CA ALA A 987 -20.01 15.50 32.10
C ALA A 987 -20.14 14.05 31.59
N VAL A 988 -20.17 13.84 30.27
CA VAL A 988 -20.17 12.50 29.64
C VAL A 988 -18.88 11.73 29.94
N VAL A 989 -17.72 12.38 29.87
CA VAL A 989 -16.44 11.73 30.17
C VAL A 989 -16.30 11.47 31.67
N ASP A 990 -16.61 12.46 32.51
CA ASP A 990 -16.57 12.35 33.97
C ASP A 990 -17.43 11.20 34.50
N GLN A 991 -18.61 10.98 33.94
CA GLN A 991 -19.54 9.91 34.35
C GLN A 991 -19.13 8.50 33.88
N HIS A 992 -18.35 8.38 32.80
CA HIS A 992 -18.19 7.09 32.10
C HIS A 992 -16.74 6.65 31.81
N ALA A 993 -15.75 7.54 31.97
CA ALA A 993 -14.32 7.17 32.03
C ALA A 993 -13.90 6.86 33.47
N ASP A 994 -12.74 6.21 33.62
CA ASP A 994 -12.07 6.03 34.92
C ASP A 994 -11.02 7.11 35.16
N HIS A 995 -10.39 7.59 34.07
CA HIS A 995 -9.50 8.74 34.07
C HIS A 995 -9.64 9.52 32.76
N ALA A 996 -9.43 10.84 32.81
CA ALA A 996 -9.53 11.71 31.64
C ALA A 996 -8.36 12.70 31.53
N ILE A 997 -7.92 12.97 30.31
CA ILE A 997 -6.96 14.03 30.00
C ILE A 997 -7.67 15.05 29.11
N VAL A 998 -7.90 16.24 29.67
CA VAL A 998 -8.52 17.36 28.96
C VAL A 998 -7.41 18.15 28.26
N THR A 999 -7.51 18.26 26.93
CA THR A 999 -6.44 18.79 26.08
C THR A 999 -6.98 19.66 24.93
N SER A 1000 -6.09 20.26 24.15
CA SER A 1000 -6.45 21.03 22.97
C SER A 1000 -6.99 20.13 21.84
N ASP A 1001 -7.92 20.67 21.06
CA ASP A 1001 -8.38 20.14 19.77
C ASP A 1001 -7.92 21.13 18.69
N ASN A 1002 -8.82 21.76 17.94
CA ASN A 1002 -8.56 22.88 17.06
C ASN A 1002 -8.99 24.20 17.73
N PRO A 1003 -8.11 24.91 18.45
CA PRO A 1003 -8.47 26.13 19.20
C PRO A 1003 -8.88 27.31 18.31
N ARG A 1004 -8.39 27.38 17.06
CA ARG A 1004 -8.67 28.48 16.13
C ARG A 1004 -8.36 29.83 16.78
N LYS A 1005 -9.32 30.76 16.82
CA LYS A 1005 -9.21 32.11 17.39
C LYS A 1005 -9.74 32.20 18.83
N GLU A 1006 -9.93 31.08 19.52
CA GLU A 1006 -10.15 31.05 20.97
C GLU A 1006 -8.91 30.50 21.67
N GLU A 1007 -8.57 31.06 22.83
CA GLU A 1007 -7.45 30.56 23.64
C GLU A 1007 -7.68 29.10 24.10
N PRO A 1008 -6.71 28.18 23.93
CA PRO A 1008 -6.88 26.77 24.31
C PRO A 1008 -7.32 26.59 25.76
N LEU A 1009 -6.73 27.35 26.69
CA LEU A 1009 -7.10 27.31 28.11
C LEU A 1009 -8.54 27.75 28.35
N ALA A 1010 -9.04 28.79 27.67
CA ALA A 1010 -10.43 29.25 27.82
C ALA A 1010 -11.44 28.18 27.33
N ILE A 1011 -11.08 27.39 26.32
CA ILE A 1011 -11.89 26.24 25.88
C ILE A 1011 -11.89 25.11 26.93
N ILE A 1012 -10.76 24.90 27.61
CA ILE A 1012 -10.63 23.90 28.69
C ILE A 1012 -11.41 24.35 29.94
N GLU A 1013 -11.36 25.63 30.33
CA GLU A 1013 -12.21 26.16 31.41
C GLU A 1013 -13.71 25.98 31.12
N ASP A 1014 -14.16 26.16 29.86
CA ASP A 1014 -15.55 25.88 29.45
C ASP A 1014 -15.94 24.37 29.60
N ILE A 1015 -14.97 23.44 29.64
CA ILE A 1015 -15.22 21.99 29.83
C ILE A 1015 -15.31 21.62 31.31
N LYS A 1016 -14.48 22.23 32.19
CA LYS A 1016 -14.36 21.86 33.60
C LYS A 1016 -15.67 21.79 34.41
N PRO A 1017 -16.71 22.63 34.20
CA PRO A 1017 -17.99 22.51 34.90
C PRO A 1017 -18.73 21.17 34.73
N GLY A 1018 -18.34 20.37 33.72
CA GLY A 1018 -18.78 18.99 33.56
C GLY A 1018 -18.01 17.96 34.38
N MET A 1019 -16.74 18.24 34.72
CA MET A 1019 -15.78 17.30 35.32
C MET A 1019 -15.90 17.20 36.85
N ARG A 1020 -17.10 16.82 37.33
CA ARG A 1020 -17.52 16.95 38.73
C ARG A 1020 -16.86 15.95 39.69
N ARG A 1021 -16.42 14.78 39.23
CA ARG A 1021 -15.74 13.77 40.06
C ARG A 1021 -14.26 14.10 40.28
N GLY A 1022 -13.68 15.00 39.49
CA GLY A 1022 -12.28 15.41 39.62
C GLY A 1022 -11.25 14.39 39.12
N ASN A 1023 -11.68 13.28 38.52
CA ASN A 1023 -10.81 12.20 38.02
C ASN A 1023 -10.13 12.55 36.67
N TYR A 1024 -9.56 13.75 36.56
CA TYR A 1024 -8.95 14.24 35.32
C TYR A 1024 -7.68 15.05 35.58
N GLU A 1025 -6.83 15.10 34.55
CA GLU A 1025 -5.71 16.04 34.45
C GLU A 1025 -5.88 16.94 33.21
N VAL A 1026 -5.19 18.09 33.21
CA VAL A 1026 -5.21 19.05 32.11
C VAL A 1026 -3.81 19.13 31.52
N ILE A 1027 -3.70 18.81 30.23
CA ILE A 1027 -2.43 18.89 29.48
C ILE A 1027 -2.77 19.58 28.16
N VAL A 1028 -2.37 20.86 28.03
CA VAL A 1028 -2.82 21.72 26.92
C VAL A 1028 -2.27 21.22 25.59
N ASP A 1029 -1.03 20.75 25.55
CA ASP A 1029 -0.46 20.13 24.37
C ASP A 1029 -1.06 18.73 24.14
N ARG A 1030 -1.49 18.48 22.89
CA ARG A 1030 -2.19 17.25 22.52
C ARG A 1030 -1.25 16.06 22.36
N ARG A 1031 0.02 16.29 22.01
CA ARG A 1031 1.05 15.25 21.91
C ARG A 1031 1.44 14.79 23.31
N GLU A 1032 1.70 15.71 24.23
CA GLU A 1032 1.97 15.37 25.64
C GLU A 1032 0.81 14.60 26.28
N ALA A 1033 -0.44 15.03 26.04
CA ALA A 1033 -1.62 14.33 26.52
C ALA A 1033 -1.70 12.87 26.03
N ILE A 1034 -1.45 12.62 24.74
CA ILE A 1034 -1.44 11.27 24.16
C ILE A 1034 -0.28 10.43 24.71
N PHE A 1035 0.94 10.99 24.79
CA PHE A 1035 2.11 10.31 25.36
C PHE A 1035 1.90 9.91 26.82
N LYS A 1036 1.31 10.81 27.62
CA LYS A 1036 0.97 10.58 29.03
C LYS A 1036 -0.07 9.47 29.20
N ALA A 1037 -1.13 9.46 28.40
CA ALA A 1037 -2.13 8.37 28.42
C ALA A 1037 -1.50 7.01 28.11
N VAL A 1038 -0.62 6.95 27.10
CA VAL A 1038 0.10 5.71 26.74
C VAL A 1038 1.08 5.27 27.82
N ALA A 1039 1.75 6.21 28.49
CA ALA A 1039 2.69 5.92 29.57
C ALA A 1039 2.02 5.41 30.86
N MET A 1040 0.77 5.81 31.15
CA MET A 1040 0.06 5.42 32.37
C MET A 1040 -0.82 4.16 32.25
N ALA A 1041 -0.97 3.60 31.04
CA ALA A 1041 -1.86 2.47 30.78
C ALA A 1041 -1.28 1.13 31.25
N GLN A 1042 -2.15 0.29 31.80
CA GLN A 1042 -1.86 -1.01 32.40
C GLN A 1042 -2.54 -2.15 31.59
N PRO A 1043 -2.15 -3.43 31.79
CA PRO A 1043 -2.78 -4.55 31.10
C PRO A 1043 -4.31 -4.54 31.19
N ARG A 1044 -4.96 -4.79 30.05
CA ARG A 1044 -6.42 -4.68 29.80
C ARG A 1044 -7.04 -3.28 29.84
N ASP A 1045 -6.27 -2.21 29.94
CA ASP A 1045 -6.82 -0.86 29.76
C ASP A 1045 -7.25 -0.59 28.30
N ILE A 1046 -8.11 0.42 28.13
CA ILE A 1046 -8.37 1.08 26.86
C ILE A 1046 -8.03 2.56 26.99
N ILE A 1047 -7.25 3.07 26.04
CA ILE A 1047 -7.13 4.51 25.77
C ILE A 1047 -8.06 4.84 24.60
N LEU A 1048 -8.89 5.86 24.77
CA LEU A 1048 -9.69 6.46 23.71
C LEU A 1048 -9.24 7.91 23.49
N ILE A 1049 -8.76 8.20 22.29
CA ILE A 1049 -8.38 9.56 21.85
C ILE A 1049 -9.53 10.09 20.99
N ALA A 1050 -10.17 11.17 21.44
CA ALA A 1050 -11.40 11.68 20.85
C ALA A 1050 -11.28 13.15 20.39
N GLY A 1051 -12.18 13.55 19.49
CA GLY A 1051 -12.26 14.88 18.90
C GLY A 1051 -11.88 14.86 17.42
N LYS A 1052 -10.57 14.81 17.13
CA LYS A 1052 -10.01 15.00 15.78
C LYS A 1052 -10.20 13.85 14.82
N GLY A 1053 -10.20 12.60 15.30
CA GLY A 1053 -10.44 11.40 14.49
C GLY A 1053 -9.48 11.22 13.30
N HIS A 1054 -9.87 11.77 12.14
CA HIS A 1054 -9.15 11.68 10.87
C HIS A 1054 -8.56 13.03 10.40
N GLU A 1055 -8.74 14.10 11.17
CA GLU A 1055 -8.13 15.40 10.89
C GLU A 1055 -6.63 15.36 11.21
N ASN A 1056 -5.80 15.45 10.17
CA ASN A 1056 -4.33 15.36 10.25
C ASN A 1056 -3.64 16.73 10.43
N TYR A 1057 -4.33 17.71 11.01
CA TYR A 1057 -3.84 19.07 11.25
C TYR A 1057 -4.41 19.66 12.55
N GLN A 1058 -3.71 20.61 13.16
CA GLN A 1058 -4.21 21.41 14.29
C GLN A 1058 -4.26 22.90 13.91
N GLU A 1059 -5.45 23.50 14.03
CA GLU A 1059 -5.76 24.88 13.60
C GLU A 1059 -5.69 25.87 14.78
N PHE A 1060 -4.78 26.84 14.72
CA PHE A 1060 -4.58 27.94 15.68
C PHE A 1060 -4.95 29.29 15.05
N ALA A 1061 -4.79 30.40 15.77
CA ALA A 1061 -5.23 31.73 15.34
C ALA A 1061 -4.37 32.31 14.20
N ASP A 1062 -3.09 31.97 14.21
CA ASP A 1062 -2.02 32.44 13.31
C ASP A 1062 -1.60 31.38 12.28
N ARG A 1063 -1.68 30.09 12.63
CA ARG A 1063 -1.12 28.98 11.86
C ARG A 1063 -1.96 27.71 11.89
N THR A 1064 -1.72 26.82 10.93
CA THR A 1064 -2.20 25.44 10.94
C THR A 1064 -0.98 24.52 10.82
N MET A 1065 -0.81 23.59 11.77
CA MET A 1065 0.31 22.64 11.79
C MET A 1065 -0.16 21.22 11.48
N PRO A 1066 0.67 20.33 10.89
CA PRO A 1066 0.35 18.90 10.78
C PRO A 1066 0.25 18.25 12.17
N PHE A 1067 -0.82 17.51 12.44
CA PHE A 1067 -1.02 16.77 13.70
C PHE A 1067 -2.01 15.62 13.48
N ASP A 1068 -1.58 14.39 13.68
CA ASP A 1068 -2.37 13.17 13.47
C ASP A 1068 -2.39 12.33 14.75
N ASP A 1069 -3.58 12.14 15.33
CA ASP A 1069 -3.79 11.38 16.57
C ASP A 1069 -3.29 9.93 16.47
N VAL A 1070 -3.44 9.28 15.31
CA VAL A 1070 -3.00 7.89 15.07
C VAL A 1070 -1.48 7.83 14.99
N ALA A 1071 -0.86 8.79 14.30
CA ALA A 1071 0.60 8.86 14.18
C ALA A 1071 1.27 9.18 15.53
N VAL A 1072 0.72 10.13 16.28
CA VAL A 1072 1.23 10.53 17.61
C VAL A 1072 1.03 9.40 18.64
N ALA A 1073 -0.12 8.72 18.61
CA ALA A 1073 -0.34 7.54 19.44
C ALA A 1073 0.65 6.42 19.12
N ARG A 1074 0.94 6.18 17.83
CA ARG A 1074 1.94 5.19 17.40
C ARG A 1074 3.35 5.54 17.88
N GLN A 1075 3.77 6.81 17.76
CA GLN A 1075 5.06 7.28 18.27
C GLN A 1075 5.19 7.03 19.79
N ALA A 1076 4.14 7.33 20.56
CA ALA A 1076 4.08 7.05 22.00
C ALA A 1076 4.15 5.54 22.31
N LEU A 1077 3.45 4.71 21.53
CA LEU A 1077 3.44 3.25 21.68
C LEU A 1077 4.79 2.59 21.35
N GLU A 1078 5.53 3.16 20.40
CA GLU A 1078 6.91 2.77 20.03
C GLU A 1078 7.96 3.30 21.01
N GLY A 1079 7.62 4.23 21.91
CA GLY A 1079 8.56 4.86 22.84
C GLY A 1079 9.44 5.94 22.20
N LYS A 1080 9.18 6.31 20.94
CA LYS A 1080 9.93 7.33 20.20
C LYS A 1080 9.39 8.72 20.58
N ARG A 1081 10.07 9.41 21.51
CA ARG A 1081 10.00 10.88 21.56
C ARG A 1081 10.82 11.43 20.40
N SER A 1082 10.21 12.20 19.51
CA SER A 1082 10.97 13.19 18.74
C SER A 1082 11.37 14.32 19.69
N GLU A 1083 12.63 14.70 19.66
CA GLU A 1083 13.09 15.98 20.19
C GLU A 1083 12.92 16.99 19.04
N ASP A 1084 11.81 17.74 19.10
CA ASP A 1084 11.49 18.92 18.28
C ASP A 1084 11.49 20.16 19.18
#